data_AF-A0A251RB37-F1
#
_entry.id   AF-A0A251RB37-F1
#
_cell.length_a   1.000
_cell.length_b   1.000
_cell.length_c   1.000
_cell.angle_alpha   90.00
_cell.angle_beta   90.00
_cell.angle_gamma   90.00
#
_symmetry.space_group_name_H-M   'P 1'
#
loop_
_entity.id
_entity.type
_entity.pdbx_description
1 polymer ?
#
loop_
_entity_poly.entity_id
_entity_poly.type
_entity_poly.pdbx_seq_one_letter_code
_entity_poly.pdbx_strand_id
1 'polypeptide(L)'
;MRRLRAWCFRSQVSKSNQQNHPKRSKEEAMENQKQTDNGADHKEKLVNSSSSHATNIILNHDFSGGLHSWHPNCCDGFVVSADSGHPEAKSAGNNYAVVNNRKECWQGLEQDITGRISPGSTYVVSACVGVSGPLQGSADVLATLKLEYQGSATNFLLIGRISVSNGRWETLDGKFSLSTMPDRVVFYLEGPSPGVDILIKSVVISSSSPKECQNGSSGNVNLGDENIILNPKFDDGLNNWSGRGCKIVLHDSMGDGKIVPQTGKVFASATERTQSWNGIQQDVTGRLQRKLAYEATAVVRIFGNNVTSSDVRATLWVQSPNQREQYIGIANVQATDKDWAQLQGKFLLNGSPSKVVVYLEGPPAGTDILLNSFVVKHAERVPPSPPPVIENPAFGVNIIENSNLSKGTNGWFPLGNCTLSVGTGSPHILPPMARDGLGPHEPLSGRYILVTKRTQTWMGPAQMIGDKLKLFLTYQVSAWVRIGAGATGPQNVNIALGVDNQWVNGGQVEASDNRWHEIGGSFRIEKQPSKVMVYVQGPAPGVDLMVAGVQIFPVDRQARFKYLKRQTDKIRKRDVVLKFSGLDSSSLLGCFVKVKQTKNSFPFGTCISRTNIDNEDFVDFFVKNFNWAVFGNELKWYWTEPQKGNFNYKDADELVDLCKSHNIDIRGHCIFWEVVDTVQQWIRSLSQNDLATAVQSRLTDLLTRYKGKFMHYDVNNEMLHGSFYQDKLGKDIRAKMFKSANQLDPSATLFVNDYHVEDGCDTRSSPERYIEHILDLQQQGAPVGGIGIQGHIDSPVGPIVCSALDKLGILGLPIWFTELDVSSVNEHVRADDLEVMLREGFANPAVEGIMMWGFWELFMSRQNSHLVNAEGDVNEAGKRYLELKKEWLSQAHGHIDEQGEFIFRGFQGTYNIEIATAPKKLVKTFVVGQGESPVEVPIAL
;
A
#
# COMPACT_ATOMS: atom_id res chain seq x y z
N MET A 1 18.24 -25.54 -43.96
CA MET A 1 17.34 -25.72 -45.13
C MET A 1 16.23 -26.71 -44.80
N ARG A 2 14.95 -26.31 -44.87
CA ARG A 2 13.81 -27.13 -45.35
C ARG A 2 12.59 -26.20 -45.49
N ARG A 3 11.77 -26.43 -46.51
CA ARG A 3 10.72 -25.49 -46.99
C ARG A 3 9.42 -25.67 -46.20
N LEU A 4 8.81 -24.57 -45.76
CA LEU A 4 7.39 -24.50 -45.41
C LEU A 4 6.58 -24.07 -46.64
N ARG A 5 5.53 -24.81 -46.98
CA ARG A 5 4.57 -24.45 -48.04
C ARG A 5 3.42 -23.68 -47.41
N ALA A 6 3.12 -22.49 -47.93
CA ALA A 6 1.89 -21.79 -47.60
C ALA A 6 0.70 -22.43 -48.34
N TRP A 7 -0.43 -22.61 -47.65
CA TRP A 7 -1.72 -22.91 -48.25
C TRP A 7 -2.61 -21.67 -48.11
N CYS A 8 -3.04 -21.13 -49.26
CA CYS A 8 -3.97 -20.00 -49.30
C CYS A 8 -5.40 -20.51 -49.29
N PHE A 9 -6.22 -20.07 -48.32
CA PHE A 9 -7.67 -20.13 -48.44
C PHE A 9 -8.25 -18.71 -48.62
N ARG A 10 -8.96 -18.51 -49.73
CA ARG A 10 -9.81 -17.33 -49.95
C ARG A 10 -11.19 -17.62 -49.39
N SER A 11 -11.74 -16.74 -48.57
CA SER A 11 -13.18 -16.71 -48.25
C SER A 11 -13.82 -15.50 -48.92
N GLN A 12 -14.72 -15.73 -49.88
CA GLN A 12 -15.63 -14.70 -50.36
C GLN A 12 -16.71 -14.43 -49.30
N VAL A 13 -17.06 -13.17 -49.09
CA VAL A 13 -18.23 -12.77 -48.29
C VAL A 13 -19.24 -12.11 -49.23
N SER A 14 -20.45 -12.66 -49.27
CA SER A 14 -21.57 -12.11 -50.05
C SER A 14 -22.26 -10.96 -49.30
N LYS A 15 -22.84 -10.02 -50.06
CA LYS A 15 -23.67 -8.95 -49.52
C LYS A 15 -25.13 -9.42 -49.39
N SER A 16 -25.79 -9.03 -48.31
CA SER A 16 -27.25 -8.85 -48.27
C SER A 16 -27.58 -7.52 -47.57
N ASN A 17 -28.79 -7.01 -47.77
CA ASN A 17 -29.09 -5.57 -47.73
C ASN A 17 -30.43 -5.31 -47.02
N GLN A 18 -30.71 -4.04 -46.66
CA GLN A 18 -31.99 -3.50 -46.14
C GLN A 18 -32.33 -3.87 -44.66
N GLN A 19 -33.07 -3.06 -43.87
CA GLN A 19 -33.86 -1.84 -44.15
C GLN A 19 -34.03 -0.91 -42.92
N ASN A 20 -34.52 0.33 -43.11
CA ASN A 20 -34.84 1.32 -42.06
C ASN A 20 -36.32 1.14 -41.57
N HIS A 21 -37.00 1.93 -40.69
CA HIS A 21 -36.94 3.28 -40.07
C HIS A 21 -38.02 3.32 -38.93
N PRO A 22 -38.36 4.42 -38.21
CA PRO A 22 -37.64 5.60 -37.68
C PRO A 22 -38.01 5.94 -36.19
N LYS A 23 -37.58 7.13 -35.69
CA LYS A 23 -37.89 7.73 -34.38
C LYS A 23 -39.37 8.16 -34.20
N ARG A 24 -39.83 8.33 -32.95
CA ARG A 24 -40.77 9.42 -32.56
C ARG A 24 -40.64 9.86 -31.09
N SER A 25 -40.87 11.15 -30.85
CA SER A 25 -40.89 11.85 -29.56
C SER A 25 -42.33 12.20 -29.14
N LYS A 26 -42.55 12.60 -27.88
CA LYS A 26 -43.51 13.66 -27.48
C LYS A 26 -43.38 14.11 -26.03
N GLU A 27 -43.65 15.40 -25.80
CA GLU A 27 -43.83 16.09 -24.50
C GLU A 27 -45.33 16.39 -24.26
N GLU A 28 -45.61 17.25 -23.26
CA GLU A 28 -46.90 17.86 -22.84
C GLU A 28 -47.77 16.95 -21.93
N ALA A 29 -48.06 17.23 -20.65
CA ALA A 29 -48.35 18.45 -19.86
C ALA A 29 -49.83 18.92 -19.88
N MET A 30 -50.46 18.98 -18.70
CA MET A 30 -51.35 20.09 -18.26
C MET A 30 -51.86 19.92 -16.81
N GLU A 31 -52.03 21.05 -16.13
CA GLU A 31 -52.78 21.25 -14.88
C GLU A 31 -54.30 21.06 -15.11
N ASN A 32 -55.24 21.09 -14.15
CA ASN A 32 -55.46 22.14 -13.15
C ASN A 32 -56.70 21.87 -12.24
N GLN A 33 -56.97 22.82 -11.35
CA GLN A 33 -58.21 23.19 -10.65
C GLN A 33 -58.50 22.71 -9.20
N LYS A 34 -58.51 23.72 -8.33
CA LYS A 34 -59.18 23.81 -7.01
C LYS A 34 -60.64 24.24 -7.19
N GLN A 35 -61.51 23.96 -6.21
CA GLN A 35 -62.29 24.94 -5.40
C GLN A 35 -63.14 24.20 -4.34
N THR A 36 -62.94 24.44 -3.04
CA THR A 36 -63.78 25.27 -2.11
C THR A 36 -65.24 24.80 -2.00
N ASP A 37 -65.84 24.61 -0.82
CA ASP A 37 -66.10 25.75 0.08
C ASP A 37 -66.56 25.38 1.54
N ASN A 38 -66.52 26.39 2.42
CA ASN A 38 -67.23 26.58 3.71
C ASN A 38 -67.04 25.62 4.91
N GLY A 39 -67.02 26.23 6.11
CA GLY A 39 -67.06 25.55 7.41
C GLY A 39 -67.72 26.43 8.49
N ALA A 40 -67.76 25.98 9.75
CA ALA A 40 -68.04 26.81 10.93
C ALA A 40 -67.64 26.13 12.27
N ASP A 41 -67.13 26.95 13.19
CA ASP A 41 -67.29 26.94 14.65
C ASP A 41 -66.70 25.87 15.61
N HIS A 42 -65.84 26.41 16.50
CA HIS A 42 -65.84 26.27 17.98
C HIS A 42 -65.64 24.90 18.66
N LYS A 43 -64.43 24.66 19.21
CA LYS A 43 -64.10 24.97 20.64
C LYS A 43 -62.65 24.67 21.03
N GLU A 44 -62.26 25.14 22.21
CA GLU A 44 -60.87 25.24 22.71
C GLU A 44 -60.17 23.89 22.96
N LYS A 45 -58.85 23.89 22.77
CA LYS A 45 -57.97 22.77 23.14
C LYS A 45 -57.67 22.78 24.64
N LEU A 46 -58.10 21.75 25.34
CA LEU A 46 -57.48 21.34 26.61
C LEU A 46 -56.08 20.80 26.33
N VAL A 47 -55.07 21.43 26.93
CA VAL A 47 -53.74 20.84 27.08
C VAL A 47 -53.84 19.77 28.15
N ASN A 48 -53.40 18.54 27.85
CA ASN A 48 -53.13 17.56 28.89
C ASN A 48 -51.85 16.78 28.57
N SER A 49 -51.07 16.52 29.61
CA SER A 49 -49.67 16.11 29.54
C SER A 49 -49.47 14.59 29.49
N SER A 50 -48.49 14.13 28.72
CA SER A 50 -47.77 12.88 29.02
C SER A 50 -46.34 12.96 28.48
N SER A 51 -45.36 12.94 29.38
CA SER A 51 -43.93 12.96 29.07
C SER A 51 -43.32 11.56 29.19
N SER A 52 -42.68 11.06 28.13
CA SER A 52 -41.87 9.85 28.20
C SER A 52 -40.52 10.14 28.87
N HIS A 53 -40.35 9.72 30.12
CA HIS A 53 -39.04 9.74 30.79
C HIS A 53 -38.28 8.44 30.50
N ALA A 54 -36.97 8.56 30.20
CA ALA A 54 -36.09 7.39 30.17
C ALA A 54 -35.84 6.91 31.60
N THR A 55 -36.07 5.62 31.88
CA THR A 55 -35.95 5.06 33.23
C THR A 55 -34.49 4.95 33.64
N ASN A 56 -34.15 5.39 34.86
CA ASN A 56 -32.83 5.15 35.44
C ASN A 56 -32.65 3.64 35.71
N ILE A 57 -31.57 3.04 35.21
CA ILE A 57 -31.28 1.63 35.42
C ILE A 57 -30.64 1.36 36.79
N ILE A 58 -30.12 2.38 37.50
CA ILE A 58 -29.60 2.23 38.87
C ILE A 58 -30.76 2.19 39.88
N LEU A 59 -30.73 1.19 40.77
CA LEU A 59 -31.69 1.05 41.86
C LEU A 59 -31.20 1.83 43.09
N ASN A 60 -32.14 2.40 43.85
CA ASN A 60 -31.87 3.21 45.04
C ASN A 60 -30.80 4.29 44.75
N HIS A 61 -31.00 5.01 43.65
CA HIS A 61 -30.01 5.90 43.08
C HIS A 61 -29.76 7.19 43.87
N ASP A 62 -30.61 7.50 44.85
CA ASP A 62 -30.60 8.69 45.71
C ASP A 62 -30.40 8.35 47.19
N PHE A 63 -30.12 7.08 47.49
CA PHE A 63 -29.89 6.56 48.83
C PHE A 63 -31.06 6.79 49.82
N SER A 64 -32.28 7.00 49.29
CA SER A 64 -33.52 7.08 50.07
C SER A 64 -33.79 5.78 50.86
N GLY A 65 -33.42 4.63 50.30
CA GLY A 65 -33.48 3.30 50.94
C GLY A 65 -32.21 2.88 51.69
N GLY A 66 -31.34 3.81 52.10
CA GLY A 66 -30.03 3.49 52.67
C GLY A 66 -29.06 2.97 51.60
N LEU A 67 -28.21 1.98 51.92
CA LEU A 67 -27.36 1.29 50.93
C LEU A 67 -28.04 0.07 50.26
N HIS A 68 -29.37 -0.02 50.30
CA HIS A 68 -30.07 -1.10 49.58
C HIS A 68 -29.66 -1.11 48.09
N SER A 69 -29.38 -2.30 47.53
CA SER A 69 -28.86 -2.49 46.16
C SER A 69 -27.45 -1.94 45.88
N TRP A 70 -26.74 -1.40 46.87
CA TRP A 70 -25.35 -0.95 46.75
C TRP A 70 -24.43 -1.74 47.69
N HIS A 71 -23.22 -2.03 47.25
CA HIS A 71 -22.24 -2.80 48.01
C HIS A 71 -20.91 -2.02 48.12
N PRO A 72 -20.37 -1.83 49.33
CA PRO A 72 -18.99 -1.37 49.50
C PRO A 72 -18.00 -2.43 49.01
N ASN A 73 -17.14 -2.07 48.07
CA ASN A 73 -16.10 -2.95 47.53
C ASN A 73 -14.82 -2.83 48.37
N CYS A 74 -14.65 -3.76 49.32
CA CYS A 74 -13.49 -3.87 50.21
C CYS A 74 -13.23 -2.63 51.10
N CYS A 75 -14.26 -1.80 51.31
CA CYS A 75 -14.28 -0.61 52.15
C CYS A 75 -15.54 -0.60 53.03
N ASP A 76 -15.69 0.43 53.86
CA ASP A 76 -16.93 0.66 54.61
C ASP A 76 -17.82 1.67 53.87
N GLY A 77 -19.13 1.56 54.09
CA GLY A 77 -20.09 2.50 53.53
C GLY A 77 -21.34 2.64 54.39
N PHE A 78 -21.87 3.86 54.48
CA PHE A 78 -23.11 4.17 55.19
C PHE A 78 -23.83 5.35 54.53
N VAL A 79 -25.09 5.59 54.90
CA VAL A 79 -25.87 6.74 54.39
C VAL A 79 -26.05 7.77 55.49
N VAL A 80 -25.78 9.03 55.16
CA VAL A 80 -26.08 10.18 55.99
C VAL A 80 -27.40 10.76 55.52
N SER A 81 -28.39 10.82 56.43
CA SER A 81 -29.67 11.45 56.14
C SER A 81 -29.62 12.97 56.28
N ALA A 82 -30.42 13.69 55.49
CA ALA A 82 -30.48 15.15 55.50
C ALA A 82 -30.75 15.75 56.90
N ASP A 83 -31.51 15.06 57.75
CA ASP A 83 -31.89 15.52 59.10
C ASP A 83 -30.84 15.24 60.19
N SER A 84 -29.73 14.55 59.86
CA SER A 84 -28.76 14.02 60.84
C SER A 84 -27.87 15.06 61.55
N GLY A 85 -28.00 16.34 61.20
CA GLY A 85 -27.19 17.43 61.80
C GLY A 85 -25.72 17.47 61.37
N HIS A 86 -25.26 16.53 60.53
CA HIS A 86 -23.89 16.50 60.00
C HIS A 86 -23.58 17.77 59.17
N PRO A 87 -22.35 18.33 59.23
CA PRO A 87 -22.03 19.59 58.52
C PRO A 87 -22.29 19.54 57.01
N GLU A 88 -21.93 18.42 56.38
CA GLU A 88 -22.11 18.15 54.96
C GLU A 88 -23.57 17.85 54.58
N ALA A 89 -24.37 17.26 55.50
CA ALA A 89 -25.78 16.96 55.26
C ALA A 89 -26.60 18.24 55.00
N LYS A 90 -26.29 19.32 55.71
CA LYS A 90 -26.88 20.65 55.48
C LYS A 90 -26.56 21.24 54.09
N SER A 91 -25.45 20.83 53.47
CA SER A 91 -25.08 21.24 52.11
C SER A 91 -25.57 20.27 51.02
N ALA A 92 -25.85 19.01 51.38
CA ALA A 92 -26.32 18.01 50.44
C ALA A 92 -27.82 18.16 50.14
N GLY A 93 -28.64 18.47 51.14
CA GLY A 93 -30.10 18.69 51.02
C GLY A 93 -30.95 17.43 50.82
N ASN A 94 -30.33 16.30 50.44
CA ASN A 94 -30.91 14.96 50.35
C ASN A 94 -30.01 13.97 51.13
N ASN A 95 -30.47 12.71 51.25
CA ASN A 95 -29.59 11.61 51.66
C ASN A 95 -28.38 11.48 50.71
N TYR A 96 -27.25 11.03 51.24
CA TYR A 96 -26.06 10.68 50.44
C TYR A 96 -25.29 9.52 51.08
N ALA A 97 -24.63 8.71 50.26
CA ALA A 97 -23.72 7.68 50.72
C ALA A 97 -22.34 8.28 51.03
N VAL A 98 -21.72 7.79 52.10
CA VAL A 98 -20.31 8.01 52.46
C VAL A 98 -19.58 6.69 52.29
N VAL A 99 -18.50 6.68 51.52
CA VAL A 99 -17.62 5.52 51.31
C VAL A 99 -16.28 5.82 51.96
N ASN A 100 -16.00 5.15 53.07
CA ASN A 100 -14.87 5.46 53.94
C ASN A 100 -14.04 4.21 54.29
N ASN A 101 -13.03 4.38 55.16
CA ASN A 101 -12.06 3.34 55.53
C ASN A 101 -11.35 2.70 54.31
N ARG A 102 -11.20 3.48 53.23
CA ARG A 102 -10.62 3.04 51.96
C ARG A 102 -9.09 3.02 52.07
N LYS A 103 -8.51 1.84 51.87
CA LYS A 103 -7.06 1.55 51.94
C LYS A 103 -6.39 1.57 50.57
N GLU A 104 -7.16 1.41 49.51
CA GLU A 104 -6.69 1.43 48.12
C GLU A 104 -7.62 2.32 47.26
N CYS A 105 -7.08 2.91 46.19
CA CYS A 105 -7.86 3.86 45.37
C CYS A 105 -9.02 3.22 44.60
N TRP A 106 -8.93 1.93 44.26
CA TRP A 106 -9.98 1.17 43.56
C TRP A 106 -11.17 0.77 44.46
N GLN A 107 -11.07 0.98 45.77
CA GLN A 107 -12.16 0.68 46.70
C GLN A 107 -13.25 1.76 46.60
N GLY A 108 -14.50 1.34 46.64
CA GLY A 108 -15.60 2.16 46.14
C GLY A 108 -16.98 1.61 46.44
N LEU A 109 -18.02 2.25 45.92
CA LEU A 109 -19.40 1.76 46.03
C LEU A 109 -19.86 1.17 44.70
N GLU A 110 -20.30 -0.08 44.71
CA GLU A 110 -20.61 -0.87 43.51
C GLU A 110 -22.06 -1.36 43.44
N GLN A 111 -22.58 -1.53 42.23
CA GLN A 111 -23.89 -2.11 41.94
C GLN A 111 -23.84 -2.95 40.64
N ASP A 112 -24.33 -4.18 40.71
CA ASP A 112 -24.41 -5.10 39.58
C ASP A 112 -25.52 -4.70 38.60
N ILE A 113 -25.16 -4.30 37.38
CA ILE A 113 -26.10 -3.84 36.35
C ILE A 113 -26.32 -4.86 35.23
N THR A 114 -25.80 -6.08 35.35
CA THR A 114 -25.78 -7.12 34.30
C THR A 114 -27.16 -7.33 33.66
N GLY A 115 -28.20 -7.59 34.47
CA GLY A 115 -29.56 -7.82 33.98
C GLY A 115 -30.33 -6.55 33.57
N ARG A 116 -29.67 -5.40 33.49
CA ARG A 116 -30.29 -4.07 33.25
C ARG A 116 -29.63 -3.31 32.10
N ILE A 117 -28.64 -3.91 31.43
CA ILE A 117 -28.03 -3.40 30.20
C ILE A 117 -28.14 -4.42 29.06
N SER A 118 -28.09 -3.92 27.83
CA SER A 118 -28.16 -4.72 26.60
C SER A 118 -26.96 -4.41 25.70
N PRO A 119 -26.33 -5.41 25.05
CA PRO A 119 -25.27 -5.16 24.09
C PRO A 119 -25.77 -4.30 22.92
N GLY A 120 -24.89 -3.46 22.37
CA GLY A 120 -25.19 -2.50 21.32
C GLY A 120 -26.02 -1.28 21.75
N SER A 121 -26.48 -1.20 23.01
CA SER A 121 -27.16 -0.02 23.54
C SER A 121 -26.17 0.95 24.20
N THR A 122 -26.37 2.25 24.00
CA THR A 122 -25.58 3.30 24.66
C THR A 122 -26.26 3.77 25.93
N TYR A 123 -25.49 3.81 27.01
CA TYR A 123 -25.89 4.26 28.33
C TYR A 123 -25.15 5.56 28.67
N VAL A 124 -25.88 6.54 29.17
CA VAL A 124 -25.32 7.79 29.71
C VAL A 124 -25.30 7.69 31.22
N VAL A 125 -24.15 7.96 31.82
CA VAL A 125 -23.91 8.00 33.27
C VAL A 125 -23.79 9.45 33.71
N SER A 126 -24.46 9.80 34.82
CA SER A 126 -24.29 11.08 35.51
C SER A 126 -24.35 10.83 37.01
N ALA A 127 -23.26 11.10 37.73
CA ALA A 127 -23.13 10.87 39.16
C ALA A 127 -22.75 12.15 39.90
N CYS A 128 -23.56 12.57 40.87
CA CYS A 128 -23.26 13.72 41.73
C CYS A 128 -22.41 13.24 42.91
N VAL A 129 -21.15 13.66 42.95
CA VAL A 129 -20.11 13.16 43.85
C VAL A 129 -19.38 14.29 44.59
N GLY A 130 -18.93 13.99 45.80
CA GLY A 130 -18.16 14.85 46.68
C GLY A 130 -16.96 14.09 47.25
N VAL A 131 -16.04 14.79 47.90
CA VAL A 131 -14.94 14.17 48.66
C VAL A 131 -14.77 14.84 50.02
N SER A 132 -14.40 14.05 51.03
CA SER A 132 -14.13 14.52 52.40
C SER A 132 -12.87 13.86 52.96
N GLY A 133 -12.08 14.60 53.75
CA GLY A 133 -10.83 14.11 54.35
C GLY A 133 -9.65 15.08 54.28
N PRO A 134 -8.43 14.61 54.63
CA PRO A 134 -7.21 15.43 54.73
C PRO A 134 -6.59 15.73 53.34
N LEU A 135 -7.31 16.50 52.52
CA LEU A 135 -6.95 16.81 51.14
C LEU A 135 -6.35 18.23 51.00
N GLN A 136 -5.22 18.37 50.29
CA GLN A 136 -4.73 19.65 49.78
C GLN A 136 -5.09 19.78 48.29
N GLY A 137 -6.13 20.58 47.98
CA GLY A 137 -6.58 20.83 46.61
C GLY A 137 -7.83 20.03 46.22
N SER A 138 -7.79 19.38 45.06
CA SER A 138 -8.84 18.51 44.52
C SER A 138 -8.40 17.05 44.43
N ALA A 139 -9.36 16.14 44.38
CA ALA A 139 -9.14 14.70 44.32
C ALA A 139 -10.04 14.07 43.25
N ASP A 140 -9.54 13.07 42.53
CA ASP A 140 -10.29 12.44 41.45
C ASP A 140 -11.28 11.38 41.94
N VAL A 141 -12.53 11.51 41.52
CA VAL A 141 -13.53 10.43 41.57
C VAL A 141 -13.73 9.92 40.14
N LEU A 142 -13.76 8.60 39.99
CA LEU A 142 -13.85 7.88 38.73
C LEU A 142 -15.09 6.99 38.73
N ALA A 143 -15.73 6.86 37.58
CA ALA A 143 -16.81 5.89 37.36
C ALA A 143 -16.29 4.80 36.43
N THR A 144 -16.37 3.54 36.86
CA THR A 144 -15.75 2.41 36.15
C THR A 144 -16.74 1.24 36.04
N LEU A 145 -16.69 0.51 34.92
CA LEU A 145 -17.33 -0.80 34.79
C LEU A 145 -16.31 -1.91 34.96
N LYS A 146 -16.59 -2.82 35.88
CA LYS A 146 -15.91 -4.11 36.04
C LYS A 146 -16.62 -5.14 35.17
N LEU A 147 -15.89 -5.75 34.23
CA LEU A 147 -16.39 -6.71 33.25
C LEU A 147 -15.76 -8.08 33.53
N GLU A 148 -16.58 -9.05 33.93
CA GLU A 148 -16.15 -10.41 34.26
C GLU A 148 -16.60 -11.37 33.15
N TYR A 149 -15.66 -12.17 32.63
CA TYR A 149 -15.88 -13.16 31.56
C TYR A 149 -15.36 -14.54 32.00
N GLN A 150 -16.10 -15.60 31.70
CA GLN A 150 -15.78 -16.96 32.13
C GLN A 150 -14.42 -17.42 31.59
N GLY A 151 -13.50 -17.76 32.50
CA GLY A 151 -12.15 -18.23 32.16
C GLY A 151 -11.15 -17.16 31.73
N SER A 152 -11.50 -15.87 31.82
CA SER A 152 -10.61 -14.74 31.48
C SER A 152 -10.31 -13.86 32.70
N ALA A 153 -9.29 -13.01 32.61
CA ALA A 153 -9.05 -11.98 33.62
C ALA A 153 -10.14 -10.90 33.58
N THR A 154 -10.52 -10.37 34.74
CA THR A 154 -11.45 -9.24 34.86
C THR A 154 -10.90 -8.02 34.11
N ASN A 155 -11.74 -7.40 33.28
CA ASN A 155 -11.42 -6.16 32.58
C ASN A 155 -12.10 -4.97 33.27
N PHE A 156 -11.52 -3.77 33.15
CA PHE A 156 -12.00 -2.55 33.78
C PHE A 156 -12.10 -1.44 32.71
N LEU A 157 -13.30 -0.89 32.54
CA LEU A 157 -13.59 0.17 31.57
C LEU A 157 -13.91 1.47 32.30
N LEU A 158 -13.02 2.46 32.20
CA LEU A 158 -13.26 3.81 32.74
C LEU A 158 -14.35 4.52 31.92
N ILE A 159 -15.37 5.05 32.60
CA ILE A 159 -16.57 5.65 32.02
C ILE A 159 -16.54 7.19 32.09
N GLY A 160 -15.92 7.72 33.15
CA GLY A 160 -15.75 9.16 33.38
C GLY A 160 -14.90 9.43 34.61
N ARG A 161 -14.37 10.66 34.71
CA ARG A 161 -13.53 11.14 35.83
C ARG A 161 -13.84 12.61 36.09
N ILE A 162 -13.90 12.99 37.36
CA ILE A 162 -14.03 14.39 37.79
C ILE A 162 -13.10 14.68 38.98
N SER A 163 -12.47 15.85 39.00
CA SER A 163 -11.60 16.28 40.12
C SER A 163 -12.40 17.16 41.07
N VAL A 164 -12.71 16.66 42.27
CA VAL A 164 -13.60 17.32 43.24
C VAL A 164 -12.79 17.98 44.37
N SER A 165 -13.17 19.18 44.78
CA SER A 165 -12.57 19.85 45.95
C SER A 165 -13.29 19.46 47.24
N ASN A 166 -12.56 19.41 48.36
CA ASN A 166 -13.11 19.05 49.68
C ASN A 166 -14.37 19.90 50.02
N GLY A 167 -15.46 19.22 50.41
CA GLY A 167 -16.73 19.87 50.77
C GLY A 167 -17.55 20.44 49.60
N ARG A 168 -17.18 20.16 48.34
CA ARG A 168 -18.00 20.48 47.16
C ARG A 168 -18.66 19.25 46.56
N TRP A 169 -19.76 19.49 45.85
CA TRP A 169 -20.47 18.50 45.04
C TRP A 169 -20.29 18.87 43.57
N GLU A 170 -19.78 17.93 42.78
CA GLU A 170 -19.57 18.07 41.33
C GLU A 170 -20.30 16.92 40.61
N THR A 171 -20.55 17.08 39.31
CA THR A 171 -21.17 16.04 38.48
C THR A 171 -20.12 15.33 37.63
N LEU A 172 -20.00 14.01 37.82
CA LEU A 172 -19.24 13.11 36.96
C LEU A 172 -20.16 12.60 35.86
N ASP A 173 -19.96 13.07 34.63
CA ASP A 173 -20.65 12.55 33.44
C ASP A 173 -19.78 11.56 32.66
N GLY A 174 -20.41 10.57 32.03
CA GLY A 174 -19.74 9.54 31.24
C GLY A 174 -20.70 8.78 30.32
N LYS A 175 -20.17 7.94 29.43
CA LYS A 175 -20.98 7.11 28.53
C LYS A 175 -20.32 5.76 28.29
N PHE A 176 -21.12 4.72 28.07
CA PHE A 176 -20.63 3.42 27.65
C PHE A 176 -21.60 2.70 26.72
N SER A 177 -21.04 1.80 25.91
CA SER A 177 -21.77 0.76 25.20
C SER A 177 -20.90 -0.50 25.19
N LEU A 178 -21.52 -1.67 25.25
CA LEU A 178 -20.83 -2.96 25.20
C LEU A 178 -21.20 -3.67 23.90
N SER A 179 -20.23 -4.06 23.08
CA SER A 179 -20.48 -4.76 21.80
C SER A 179 -20.84 -6.24 22.00
N THR A 180 -20.36 -6.82 23.09
CA THR A 180 -20.70 -8.18 23.58
C THR A 180 -21.02 -8.09 25.06
N MET A 181 -21.87 -8.99 25.56
CA MET A 181 -22.28 -8.98 26.96
C MET A 181 -21.34 -9.87 27.80
N PRO A 182 -20.65 -9.35 28.83
CA PRO A 182 -19.92 -10.15 29.81
C PRO A 182 -20.87 -10.97 30.69
N ASP A 183 -20.35 -12.01 31.34
CA ASP A 183 -21.12 -12.84 32.29
C ASP A 183 -21.59 -12.02 33.50
N ARG A 184 -20.82 -11.00 33.90
CA ARG A 184 -21.19 -10.04 34.93
C ARG A 184 -20.61 -8.65 34.65
N VAL A 185 -21.44 -7.63 34.85
CA VAL A 185 -21.10 -6.21 34.68
C VAL A 185 -21.50 -5.45 35.94
N VAL A 186 -20.49 -4.90 36.62
CA VAL A 186 -20.67 -4.12 37.85
C VAL A 186 -20.24 -2.69 37.58
N PHE A 187 -21.14 -1.74 37.87
CA PHE A 187 -20.82 -0.32 37.91
C PHE A 187 -20.32 0.06 39.29
N TYR A 188 -19.22 0.80 39.38
CA TYR A 188 -18.74 1.30 40.66
C TYR A 188 -18.06 2.67 40.54
N LEU A 189 -18.09 3.42 41.66
CA LEU A 189 -17.41 4.71 41.81
C LEU A 189 -16.17 4.52 42.68
N GLU A 190 -15.00 4.88 42.14
CA GLU A 190 -13.67 4.69 42.73
C GLU A 190 -12.83 5.98 42.69
N GLY A 191 -11.58 5.90 43.17
CA GLY A 191 -10.82 7.08 43.58
C GLY A 191 -11.48 7.77 44.80
N PRO A 192 -10.91 8.83 45.37
CA PRO A 192 -9.53 9.31 45.20
C PRO A 192 -8.50 8.41 45.92
N SER A 193 -7.34 8.95 46.31
CA SER A 193 -6.32 8.26 47.10
C SER A 193 -6.85 7.70 48.44
N PRO A 194 -6.19 6.67 49.02
CA PRO A 194 -6.53 6.12 50.33
C PRO A 194 -6.61 7.18 51.43
N GLY A 195 -7.54 6.99 52.38
CA GLY A 195 -7.77 7.94 53.48
C GLY A 195 -8.55 9.21 53.13
N VAL A 196 -9.02 9.35 51.89
CA VAL A 196 -10.03 10.36 51.49
C VAL A 196 -11.32 9.63 51.10
N ASP A 197 -12.43 10.07 51.69
CA ASP A 197 -13.75 9.44 51.58
C ASP A 197 -14.49 9.95 50.34
N ILE A 198 -15.26 9.06 49.70
CA ILE A 198 -16.15 9.41 48.58
C ILE A 198 -17.52 9.74 49.16
N LEU A 199 -18.07 10.89 48.77
CA LEU A 199 -19.47 11.22 49.02
C LEU A 199 -20.25 11.01 47.71
N ILE A 200 -21.38 10.32 47.74
CA ILE A 200 -22.19 10.03 46.55
C ILE A 200 -23.63 10.45 46.84
N LYS A 201 -24.11 11.48 46.16
CA LYS A 201 -25.46 12.03 46.35
C LYS A 201 -26.48 11.40 45.41
N SER A 202 -26.12 11.16 44.15
CA SER A 202 -26.98 10.41 43.24
C SER A 202 -26.24 9.80 42.06
N VAL A 203 -26.72 8.68 41.53
CA VAL A 203 -26.17 8.05 40.30
C VAL A 203 -27.29 7.72 39.31
N VAL A 204 -27.33 8.44 38.20
CA VAL A 204 -28.27 8.19 37.10
C VAL A 204 -27.53 7.50 35.96
N ILE A 205 -28.05 6.34 35.53
CA ILE A 205 -27.65 5.70 34.28
C ILE A 205 -28.90 5.46 33.45
N SER A 206 -28.95 5.97 32.22
CA SER A 206 -30.13 5.84 31.35
C SER A 206 -29.75 5.40 29.94
N SER A 207 -30.56 4.52 29.36
CA SER A 207 -30.41 4.09 27.96
C SER A 207 -31.07 5.09 27.01
N SER A 208 -30.36 5.54 25.98
CA SER A 208 -30.98 6.23 24.85
C SER A 208 -31.64 5.20 23.91
N SER A 209 -32.97 5.11 23.91
CA SER A 209 -33.72 4.16 23.07
C SER A 209 -33.68 4.54 21.58
N PRO A 210 -33.36 3.62 20.65
CA PRO A 210 -33.32 3.92 19.22
C PRO A 210 -34.71 3.81 18.57
N LYS A 211 -35.39 4.94 18.34
CA LYS A 211 -36.54 5.03 17.41
C LYS A 211 -36.59 6.35 16.64
N GLU A 212 -36.95 6.21 15.36
CA GLU A 212 -37.46 7.25 14.45
C GLU A 212 -36.51 8.39 14.05
N CYS A 213 -35.54 8.06 13.20
CA CYS A 213 -35.03 8.98 12.18
C CYS A 213 -35.66 8.68 10.82
N GLN A 214 -36.86 9.21 10.55
CA GLN A 214 -37.27 9.56 9.19
C GLN A 214 -37.90 10.95 9.16
N ASN A 215 -37.38 11.77 8.24
CA ASN A 215 -37.90 13.05 7.78
C ASN A 215 -38.10 14.18 8.80
N GLY A 216 -37.15 15.12 8.82
CA GLY A 216 -37.53 16.54 8.88
C GLY A 216 -36.91 17.45 9.93
N SER A 217 -35.58 17.53 10.05
CA SER A 217 -34.83 18.79 10.26
C SER A 217 -33.33 18.52 10.29
N SER A 218 -32.53 19.40 9.69
CA SER A 218 -31.07 19.25 9.61
C SER A 218 -30.36 19.50 10.95
N GLY A 219 -29.70 18.46 11.47
CA GLY A 219 -28.77 18.56 12.60
C GLY A 219 -27.69 17.50 12.49
N ASN A 220 -26.57 17.82 11.84
CA ASN A 220 -25.45 16.89 11.67
C ASN A 220 -24.86 16.49 13.03
N VAL A 221 -24.76 15.18 13.29
CA VAL A 221 -23.86 14.63 14.31
C VAL A 221 -22.60 14.16 13.58
N ASN A 222 -21.55 14.97 13.63
CA ASN A 222 -20.27 14.66 13.00
C ASN A 222 -19.57 13.50 13.75
N LEU A 223 -19.52 12.32 13.12
CA LEU A 223 -18.60 11.23 13.47
C LEU A 223 -17.17 11.43 12.89
N GLY A 224 -16.86 12.64 12.39
CA GLY A 224 -15.60 12.97 11.69
C GLY A 224 -14.70 14.01 12.37
N ASP A 225 -14.94 14.35 13.64
CA ASP A 225 -14.29 15.51 14.28
C ASP A 225 -13.47 15.25 15.56
N GLU A 226 -13.47 14.03 16.13
CA GLU A 226 -12.64 13.75 17.31
C GLU A 226 -11.14 13.71 16.94
N ASN A 227 -10.49 14.85 17.19
CA ASN A 227 -9.04 14.99 17.11
C ASN A 227 -8.38 14.24 18.26
N ILE A 228 -7.52 13.30 17.93
CA ILE A 228 -6.70 12.53 18.86
C ILE A 228 -5.75 13.44 19.63
N ILE A 229 -5.29 14.56 19.06
CA ILE A 229 -4.40 15.52 19.75
C ILE A 229 -5.21 16.41 20.70
N LEU A 230 -4.85 16.39 21.98
CA LEU A 230 -5.36 17.33 22.98
C LEU A 230 -4.62 18.66 22.88
N ASN A 231 -5.35 19.76 23.11
CA ASN A 231 -4.82 21.12 23.04
C ASN A 231 -4.03 21.41 21.73
N PRO A 232 -4.64 21.19 20.54
CA PRO A 232 -3.94 21.15 19.26
C PRO A 232 -3.44 22.50 18.74
N LYS A 233 -3.85 23.62 19.38
CA LYS A 233 -3.52 25.01 19.02
C LYS A 233 -2.92 25.80 20.19
N PHE A 234 -2.62 25.13 21.30
CA PHE A 234 -2.07 25.73 22.52
C PHE A 234 -2.95 26.81 23.17
N ASP A 235 -4.27 26.78 22.91
CA ASP A 235 -5.26 27.69 23.52
C ASP A 235 -5.31 27.54 25.06
N ASP A 236 -4.97 26.35 25.57
CA ASP A 236 -4.79 26.04 27.00
C ASP A 236 -3.30 25.88 27.35
N GLY A 237 -2.47 26.78 26.82
CA GLY A 237 -1.04 26.81 27.03
C GLY A 237 -0.34 25.53 26.53
N LEU A 238 0.59 25.00 27.32
CA LEU A 238 1.34 23.77 26.99
C LEU A 238 0.73 22.50 27.62
N ASN A 239 -0.52 22.54 28.08
CA ASN A 239 -1.17 21.38 28.69
C ASN A 239 -1.21 20.19 27.70
N ASN A 240 -0.84 19.00 28.19
CA ASN A 240 -0.62 17.74 27.45
C ASN A 240 0.60 17.71 26.50
N TRP A 241 1.38 18.77 26.39
CA TRP A 241 2.60 18.81 25.58
C TRP A 241 3.86 18.65 26.43
N SER A 242 4.90 18.04 25.87
CA SER A 242 6.23 17.96 26.49
C SER A 242 7.35 18.04 25.44
N GLY A 243 8.57 18.33 25.88
CA GLY A 243 9.77 18.26 25.05
C GLY A 243 10.45 16.89 25.13
N ARG A 244 10.80 16.32 23.98
CA ARG A 244 11.56 15.07 23.85
C ARG A 244 13.05 15.38 23.83
N GLY A 245 13.68 15.43 25.01
CA GLY A 245 15.10 15.79 25.14
C GLY A 245 15.41 17.26 24.80
N CYS A 246 14.40 18.12 24.90
CA CYS A 246 14.49 19.56 24.68
C CYS A 246 13.48 20.28 25.59
N LYS A 247 13.51 21.61 25.58
CA LYS A 247 12.52 22.44 26.26
C LYS A 247 11.38 22.79 25.30
N ILE A 248 10.19 23.06 25.84
CA ILE A 248 9.10 23.66 25.08
C ILE A 248 8.69 24.99 25.69
N VAL A 249 8.45 26.00 24.85
CA VAL A 249 8.08 27.36 25.25
C VAL A 249 6.91 27.85 24.40
N LEU A 250 6.01 28.62 25.00
CA LEU A 250 4.85 29.21 24.31
C LEU A 250 5.16 30.65 23.89
N HIS A 251 4.76 31.04 22.69
CA HIS A 251 5.00 32.36 22.11
C HIS A 251 3.74 32.93 21.48
N ASP A 252 3.45 34.21 21.73
CA ASP A 252 2.57 35.04 20.91
C ASP A 252 3.33 35.62 19.70
N SER A 253 4.65 35.81 19.83
CA SER A 253 5.56 36.23 18.77
C SER A 253 7.02 35.82 19.04
N MET A 254 7.84 35.75 17.98
CA MET A 254 9.31 35.59 18.03
C MET A 254 10.01 36.46 16.98
N GLY A 255 11.32 36.62 17.11
CA GLY A 255 12.18 37.29 16.11
C GLY A 255 11.79 38.75 15.88
N ASP A 256 11.70 39.54 16.95
CA ASP A 256 11.28 40.94 16.95
C ASP A 256 9.90 41.18 16.30
N GLY A 257 8.97 40.24 16.52
CA GLY A 257 7.61 40.30 15.96
C GLY A 257 7.48 39.83 14.50
N LYS A 258 8.57 39.36 13.86
CA LYS A 258 8.53 38.84 12.48
C LYS A 258 7.94 37.44 12.37
N ILE A 259 7.88 36.70 13.47
CA ILE A 259 7.27 35.37 13.55
C ILE A 259 6.03 35.49 14.43
N VAL A 260 4.87 35.27 13.82
CA VAL A 260 3.56 35.27 14.47
C VAL A 260 2.83 33.95 14.16
N PRO A 261 1.87 33.51 15.01
CA PRO A 261 1.02 32.36 14.76
C PRO A 261 0.36 32.45 13.36
N GLN A 262 0.36 31.35 12.59
CA GLN A 262 -0.44 31.31 11.35
C GLN A 262 -1.95 31.30 11.66
N THR A 263 -2.33 30.62 12.74
CA THR A 263 -3.70 30.57 13.28
C THR A 263 -3.67 30.62 14.80
N GLY A 264 -4.78 31.05 15.43
CA GLY A 264 -4.86 31.17 16.89
C GLY A 264 -4.09 32.38 17.45
N LYS A 265 -3.83 32.38 18.76
CA LYS A 265 -3.13 33.48 19.46
C LYS A 265 -1.66 33.22 19.75
N VAL A 266 -1.24 31.95 19.69
CA VAL A 266 0.06 31.48 20.15
C VAL A 266 0.58 30.33 19.29
N PHE A 267 1.87 30.02 19.41
CA PHE A 267 2.49 28.80 18.90
C PHE A 267 3.51 28.28 19.93
N ALA A 268 3.84 26.99 19.87
CA ALA A 268 4.88 26.41 20.70
C ALA A 268 6.21 26.34 19.94
N SER A 269 7.33 26.48 20.65
CA SER A 269 8.68 26.24 20.15
C SER A 269 9.31 25.09 20.93
N ALA A 270 9.99 24.17 20.22
CA ALA A 270 10.86 23.17 20.80
C ALA A 270 12.30 23.69 20.72
N THR A 271 12.81 24.15 21.85
CA THR A 271 14.06 24.93 21.98
C THR A 271 15.13 24.16 22.76
N GLU A 272 16.37 24.65 22.74
CA GLU A 272 17.49 24.01 23.44
C GLU A 272 17.76 22.56 22.92
N ARG A 273 17.42 22.28 21.65
CA ARG A 273 17.58 20.97 20.99
C ARG A 273 19.07 20.63 20.81
N THR A 274 19.51 19.51 21.40
CA THR A 274 20.92 19.06 21.36
C THR A 274 21.18 17.98 20.32
N GLN A 275 20.13 17.38 19.76
CA GLN A 275 20.14 16.32 18.75
C GLN A 275 18.99 16.51 17.76
N SER A 276 19.12 15.98 16.54
CA SER A 276 18.09 16.10 15.49
C SER A 276 16.78 15.36 15.81
N TRP A 277 16.83 14.31 16.64
CA TRP A 277 15.65 13.59 17.13
C TRP A 277 14.92 14.29 18.30
N ASN A 278 15.46 15.39 18.84
CA ASN A 278 14.74 16.17 19.85
C ASN A 278 13.59 16.95 19.22
N GLY A 279 12.54 17.22 19.98
CA GLY A 279 11.45 18.11 19.57
C GLY A 279 10.20 17.99 20.43
N ILE A 280 9.10 18.58 19.99
CA ILE A 280 7.83 18.62 20.74
C ILE A 280 7.03 17.32 20.56
N GLN A 281 6.48 16.78 21.66
CA GLN A 281 5.79 15.49 21.69
C GLN A 281 4.48 15.51 22.52
N GLN A 282 3.58 14.56 22.21
CA GLN A 282 2.40 14.25 23.01
C GLN A 282 2.20 12.72 23.13
N ASP A 283 1.90 12.25 24.34
CA ASP A 283 1.61 10.84 24.63
C ASP A 283 0.16 10.50 24.28
N VAL A 284 -0.06 9.78 23.17
CA VAL A 284 -1.38 9.43 22.61
C VAL A 284 -1.83 8.01 22.96
N THR A 285 -1.22 7.41 23.98
CA THR A 285 -1.59 6.07 24.48
C THR A 285 -3.08 6.00 24.83
N GLY A 286 -3.75 4.91 24.44
CA GLY A 286 -5.17 4.69 24.67
C GLY A 286 -6.13 5.52 23.80
N ARG A 287 -5.64 6.52 23.04
CA ARG A 287 -6.47 7.36 22.15
C ARG A 287 -6.48 6.90 20.69
N LEU A 288 -5.62 5.96 20.32
CA LEU A 288 -5.55 5.36 18.99
C LEU A 288 -6.14 3.95 19.01
N GLN A 289 -6.93 3.62 18.00
CA GLN A 289 -7.46 2.27 17.76
C GLN A 289 -6.52 1.49 16.84
N ARG A 290 -6.48 0.16 17.02
CA ARG A 290 -5.73 -0.75 16.13
C ARG A 290 -6.41 -0.85 14.77
N LYS A 291 -5.63 -1.11 13.71
CA LYS A 291 -6.11 -1.39 12.34
C LYS A 291 -6.96 -0.29 11.68
N LEU A 292 -6.95 0.91 12.26
CA LEU A 292 -7.72 2.06 11.81
C LEU A 292 -6.73 3.12 11.32
N ALA A 293 -6.97 3.68 10.13
CA ALA A 293 -6.05 4.65 9.55
C ALA A 293 -6.25 6.03 10.20
N TYR A 294 -5.14 6.70 10.49
CA TYR A 294 -5.11 8.05 11.05
C TYR A 294 -4.34 8.97 10.12
N GLU A 295 -4.81 10.20 9.98
CA GLU A 295 -4.11 11.27 9.29
C GLU A 295 -3.64 12.32 10.30
N ALA A 296 -2.35 12.66 10.22
CA ALA A 296 -1.66 13.60 11.07
C ALA A 296 -1.28 14.84 10.25
N THR A 297 -1.73 16.02 10.69
CA THR A 297 -1.49 17.31 10.03
C THR A 297 -0.91 18.30 11.04
N ALA A 298 0.32 18.78 10.79
CA ALA A 298 1.02 19.74 11.61
C ALA A 298 1.41 20.98 10.80
N VAL A 299 1.34 22.17 11.42
CA VAL A 299 1.78 23.44 10.83
C VAL A 299 3.07 23.87 11.50
N VAL A 300 4.18 23.76 10.77
CA VAL A 300 5.55 23.85 11.31
C VAL A 300 6.38 24.95 10.66
N ARG A 301 7.36 25.47 11.39
CA ARG A 301 8.39 26.39 10.91
C ARG A 301 9.69 26.10 11.66
N ILE A 302 10.84 26.48 11.14
CA ILE A 302 12.11 26.36 11.88
C ILE A 302 12.68 27.75 12.21
N PHE A 303 13.55 27.83 13.22
CA PHE A 303 14.22 29.07 13.59
C PHE A 303 15.60 28.83 14.20
N GLY A 304 16.54 29.76 14.01
CA GLY A 304 17.83 29.75 14.68
C GLY A 304 18.96 28.95 13.97
N ASN A 305 20.17 29.09 14.53
CA ASN A 305 21.41 28.44 14.09
C ASN A 305 21.80 28.65 12.61
N ASN A 306 21.40 29.77 11.99
CA ASN A 306 21.63 30.09 10.57
C ASN A 306 21.10 29.04 9.57
N VAL A 307 20.16 28.17 9.99
CA VAL A 307 19.53 27.17 9.12
C VAL A 307 18.29 27.78 8.47
N THR A 308 18.39 28.08 7.17
CA THR A 308 17.29 28.67 6.38
C THR A 308 16.26 27.65 5.89
N SER A 309 16.65 26.38 5.81
CA SER A 309 15.76 25.28 5.44
C SER A 309 16.24 23.95 6.00
N SER A 310 15.30 23.11 6.44
CA SER A 310 15.58 21.76 6.93
C SER A 310 14.33 20.87 6.91
N ASP A 311 14.55 19.55 6.90
CA ASP A 311 13.49 18.56 7.10
C ASP A 311 12.90 18.68 8.51
N VAL A 312 11.57 18.78 8.60
CA VAL A 312 10.80 18.51 9.82
C VAL A 312 9.95 17.27 9.57
N ARG A 313 9.98 16.33 10.52
CA ARG A 313 9.32 15.02 10.43
C ARG A 313 8.34 14.85 11.57
N ALA A 314 7.22 14.18 11.31
CA ALA A 314 6.34 13.65 12.34
C ALA A 314 6.57 12.14 12.44
N THR A 315 6.82 11.67 13.66
CA THR A 315 7.16 10.27 13.94
C THR A 315 6.31 9.76 15.11
N LEU A 316 5.81 8.54 14.97
CA LEU A 316 5.17 7.79 16.05
C LEU A 316 6.22 6.87 16.70
N TRP A 317 6.53 7.10 17.96
CA TRP A 317 7.25 6.14 18.79
C TRP A 317 6.24 5.22 19.47
N VAL A 318 6.36 3.92 19.20
CA VAL A 318 5.45 2.87 19.66
C VAL A 318 6.24 1.88 20.50
N GLN A 319 5.79 1.62 21.72
CA GLN A 319 6.37 0.60 22.58
C GLN A 319 5.37 -0.56 22.78
N SER A 320 5.79 -1.76 22.42
CA SER A 320 5.04 -2.99 22.63
C SER A 320 5.17 -3.50 24.08
N PRO A 321 4.22 -4.31 24.59
CA PRO A 321 4.26 -4.80 25.98
C PRO A 321 5.54 -5.56 26.35
N ASN A 322 6.19 -6.20 25.37
CA ASN A 322 7.50 -6.84 25.50
C ASN A 322 8.70 -5.87 25.46
N GLN A 323 8.46 -4.57 25.69
CA GLN A 323 9.45 -3.48 25.66
C GLN A 323 10.14 -3.26 24.30
N ARG A 324 9.67 -3.90 23.22
CA ARG A 324 10.15 -3.60 21.85
C ARG A 324 9.69 -2.21 21.44
N GLU A 325 10.63 -1.37 21.02
CA GLU A 325 10.34 -0.06 20.44
C GLU A 325 10.25 -0.14 18.91
N GLN A 326 9.40 0.70 18.33
CA GLN A 326 9.21 0.89 16.91
C GLN A 326 9.03 2.38 16.61
N TYR A 327 9.60 2.85 15.51
CA TYR A 327 9.50 4.22 15.03
C TYR A 327 8.77 4.19 13.68
N ILE A 328 7.60 4.82 13.59
CA ILE A 328 6.80 4.90 12.37
C ILE A 328 6.85 6.34 11.88
N GLY A 329 7.55 6.60 10.77
CA GLY A 329 7.51 7.90 10.12
C GLY A 329 6.12 8.14 9.54
N ILE A 330 5.52 9.29 9.86
CA ILE A 330 4.16 9.66 9.41
C ILE A 330 4.26 10.57 8.17
N ALA A 331 5.09 11.62 8.25
CA ALA A 331 5.39 12.51 7.12
C ALA A 331 6.68 13.33 7.36
N ASN A 332 7.18 13.92 6.29
CA ASN A 332 8.29 14.87 6.26
C ASN A 332 7.88 16.11 5.46
N VAL A 333 8.33 17.29 5.87
CA VAL A 333 8.24 18.53 5.07
C VAL A 333 9.55 19.30 5.16
N GLN A 334 9.98 19.89 4.04
CA GLN A 334 11.08 20.84 4.04
C GLN A 334 10.57 22.19 4.60
N ALA A 335 10.79 22.42 5.89
CA ALA A 335 10.46 23.67 6.55
C ALA A 335 11.50 24.76 6.24
N THR A 336 11.14 26.03 6.48
CA THR A 336 12.02 27.19 6.29
C THR A 336 12.03 28.11 7.50
N ASP A 337 12.98 29.04 7.54
CA ASP A 337 13.03 30.12 8.53
C ASP A 337 12.06 31.29 8.22
N LYS A 338 11.37 31.27 7.06
CA LYS A 338 10.55 32.38 6.55
C LYS A 338 9.05 32.16 6.67
N ASP A 339 8.59 30.99 6.25
CA ASP A 339 7.17 30.69 6.06
C ASP A 339 6.78 29.43 6.85
N TRP A 340 5.52 29.39 7.28
CA TRP A 340 4.92 28.21 7.87
C TRP A 340 4.63 27.16 6.78
N ALA A 341 4.97 25.91 7.04
CA ALA A 341 4.77 24.78 6.14
C ALA A 341 3.79 23.76 6.77
N GLN A 342 2.91 23.17 5.95
CA GLN A 342 2.05 22.08 6.38
C GLN A 342 2.75 20.74 6.14
N LEU A 343 2.90 19.96 7.21
CA LEU A 343 3.26 18.56 7.21
C LEU A 343 1.98 17.74 7.31
N GLN A 344 1.77 16.76 6.42
CA GLN A 344 0.58 15.91 6.42
C GLN A 344 0.95 14.48 6.01
N GLY A 345 0.44 13.48 6.73
CA GLY A 345 0.71 12.08 6.44
C GLY A 345 -0.23 11.11 7.15
N LYS A 346 -0.29 9.87 6.65
CA LYS A 346 -1.15 8.81 7.18
C LYS A 346 -0.33 7.73 7.88
N PHE A 347 -0.87 7.17 8.96
CA PHE A 347 -0.29 6.06 9.69
C PHE A 347 -1.38 5.12 10.22
N LEU A 348 -0.99 3.93 10.65
CA LEU A 348 -1.88 2.94 11.24
C LEU A 348 -1.14 2.13 12.31
N LEU A 349 -1.87 1.69 13.34
CA LEU A 349 -1.32 0.95 14.46
C LEU A 349 -1.72 -0.53 14.39
N ASN A 350 -0.76 -1.42 14.14
CA ASN A 350 -1.00 -2.85 13.94
C ASN A 350 -1.20 -3.61 15.27
N GLY A 351 -0.17 -3.60 16.14
CA GLY A 351 -0.16 -4.32 17.41
C GLY A 351 -0.92 -3.60 18.54
N SER A 352 -0.91 -4.19 19.74
CA SER A 352 -1.47 -3.57 20.96
C SER A 352 -0.34 -2.99 21.82
N PRO A 353 0.08 -1.73 21.62
CA PRO A 353 1.21 -1.15 22.33
C PRO A 353 0.87 -0.84 23.79
N SER A 354 1.88 -0.92 24.67
CA SER A 354 1.80 -0.39 26.03
C SER A 354 1.98 1.12 26.09
N LYS A 355 2.60 1.73 25.07
CA LYS A 355 2.79 3.18 24.99
C LYS A 355 2.90 3.68 23.55
N VAL A 356 2.33 4.85 23.28
CA VAL A 356 2.40 5.53 21.98
C VAL A 356 2.63 7.03 22.15
N VAL A 357 3.68 7.57 21.54
CA VAL A 357 4.01 8.99 21.57
C VAL A 357 4.18 9.50 20.14
N VAL A 358 3.45 10.55 19.79
CA VAL A 358 3.67 11.28 18.52
C VAL A 358 4.54 12.49 18.79
N TYR A 359 5.54 12.72 17.94
CA TYR A 359 6.48 13.82 18.11
C TYR A 359 6.99 14.38 16.79
N LEU A 360 7.49 15.62 16.83
CA LEU A 360 8.16 16.28 15.72
C LEU A 360 9.67 16.29 15.92
N GLU A 361 10.42 16.04 14.85
CA GLU A 361 11.89 15.99 14.84
C GLU A 361 12.46 16.45 13.50
N GLY A 362 13.78 16.35 13.28
CA GLY A 362 14.39 16.49 11.95
C GLY A 362 15.55 17.49 11.89
N PRO A 363 15.34 18.80 12.16
CA PRO A 363 16.37 19.82 11.93
C PRO A 363 17.60 19.61 12.81
N PRO A 364 18.79 20.09 12.42
CA PRO A 364 20.02 20.00 13.20
C PRO A 364 19.88 20.49 14.65
N ALA A 365 20.81 20.05 15.50
CA ALA A 365 20.95 20.57 16.85
C ALA A 365 21.12 22.11 16.83
N GLY A 366 20.54 22.80 17.81
CA GLY A 366 20.52 24.27 17.91
C GLY A 366 19.49 24.99 17.03
N THR A 367 18.82 24.32 16.10
CA THR A 367 17.68 24.87 15.34
C THR A 367 16.38 24.51 16.06
N ASP A 368 15.52 25.49 16.34
CA ASP A 368 14.23 25.28 16.99
C ASP A 368 13.17 24.75 16.00
N ILE A 369 12.26 23.90 16.49
CA ILE A 369 11.05 23.51 15.74
C ILE A 369 9.88 24.31 16.30
N LEU A 370 9.25 25.15 15.48
CA LEU A 370 8.05 25.89 15.83
C LEU A 370 6.81 25.12 15.35
N LEU A 371 5.79 25.02 16.19
CA LEU A 371 4.54 24.32 15.92
C LEU A 371 3.37 25.26 16.20
N ASN A 372 2.61 25.65 15.16
CA ASN A 372 1.41 26.46 15.32
C ASN A 372 0.17 25.61 15.63
N SER A 373 0.03 24.44 14.99
CA SER A 373 -1.01 23.48 15.33
C SER A 373 -0.64 22.06 14.95
N PHE A 374 -1.18 21.08 15.67
CA PHE A 374 -1.06 19.66 15.34
C PHE A 374 -2.41 18.96 15.57
N VAL A 375 -2.94 18.35 14.52
CA VAL A 375 -4.19 17.58 14.51
C VAL A 375 -3.86 16.16 14.07
N VAL A 376 -4.48 15.17 14.72
CA VAL A 376 -4.51 13.78 14.27
C VAL A 376 -5.96 13.34 14.30
N LYS A 377 -6.51 12.89 13.18
CA LYS A 377 -7.89 12.41 13.07
C LYS A 377 -7.92 11.04 12.39
N HIS A 378 -9.05 10.35 12.46
CA HIS A 378 -9.30 9.23 11.56
C HIS A 378 -9.11 9.69 10.11
N ALA A 379 -8.34 8.95 9.33
CA ALA A 379 -8.13 9.26 7.93
C ALA A 379 -9.44 9.03 7.17
N GLU A 380 -9.83 9.98 6.31
CA GLU A 380 -10.99 9.77 5.45
C GLU A 380 -10.74 8.57 4.54
N ARG A 381 -11.69 7.62 4.53
CA ARG A 381 -11.73 6.53 3.57
C ARG A 381 -12.03 7.13 2.20
N VAL A 382 -11.01 7.15 1.33
CA VAL A 382 -11.17 7.60 -0.06
C VAL A 382 -12.19 6.67 -0.73
N PRO A 383 -13.29 7.18 -1.29
CA PRO A 383 -14.28 6.33 -1.95
C PRO A 383 -13.65 5.64 -3.17
N PRO A 384 -14.04 4.39 -3.50
CA PRO A 384 -13.60 3.68 -4.69
C PRO A 384 -13.68 4.55 -5.94
N SER A 385 -12.62 4.52 -6.76
CA SER A 385 -12.59 5.28 -8.00
C SER A 385 -13.56 4.66 -9.01
N PRO A 386 -14.40 5.44 -9.72
CA PRO A 386 -15.25 4.86 -10.74
C PRO A 386 -14.43 4.25 -11.88
N PRO A 387 -14.95 3.22 -12.58
CA PRO A 387 -14.35 2.69 -13.79
C PRO A 387 -14.11 3.80 -14.82
N PRO A 388 -12.90 3.93 -15.39
CA PRO A 388 -12.63 4.90 -16.44
C PRO A 388 -13.54 4.70 -17.67
N VAL A 389 -14.09 5.79 -18.19
CA VAL A 389 -14.81 5.77 -19.47
C VAL A 389 -13.78 5.79 -20.60
N ILE A 390 -13.44 4.61 -21.12
CA ILE A 390 -12.54 4.47 -22.28
C ILE A 390 -13.37 4.63 -23.56
N GLU A 391 -13.11 5.69 -24.32
CA GLU A 391 -13.68 5.86 -25.65
C GLU A 391 -13.17 4.77 -26.62
N ASN A 392 -14.08 4.20 -27.42
CA ASN A 392 -13.80 3.11 -28.37
C ASN A 392 -12.71 3.53 -29.38
N PRO A 393 -11.45 3.05 -29.26
CA PRO A 393 -10.34 3.58 -30.03
C PRO A 393 -10.08 2.74 -31.28
N ALA A 394 -9.48 3.37 -32.31
CA ALA A 394 -9.01 2.66 -33.48
C ALA A 394 -7.69 1.92 -33.17
N PHE A 395 -7.78 0.72 -32.60
CA PHE A 395 -6.62 -0.13 -32.35
C PHE A 395 -5.86 -0.47 -33.64
N GLY A 396 -4.52 -0.57 -33.54
CA GLY A 396 -3.65 -0.85 -34.68
C GLY A 396 -3.48 0.33 -35.66
N VAL A 397 -3.94 1.53 -35.33
CA VAL A 397 -3.80 2.75 -36.15
C VAL A 397 -2.81 3.71 -35.50
N ASN A 398 -1.80 4.13 -36.27
CA ASN A 398 -0.84 5.16 -35.86
C ASN A 398 -1.47 6.56 -35.90
N ILE A 399 -1.36 7.32 -34.81
CA ILE A 399 -1.87 8.70 -34.70
C ILE A 399 -0.92 9.75 -35.32
N ILE A 400 0.33 9.37 -35.60
CA ILE A 400 1.35 10.23 -36.20
C ILE A 400 1.10 10.43 -37.69
N GLU A 401 0.87 11.67 -38.08
CA GLU A 401 0.69 12.04 -39.48
C GLU A 401 2.01 11.98 -40.25
N ASN A 402 1.92 11.51 -41.50
CA ASN A 402 3.04 11.44 -42.44
C ASN A 402 4.28 10.72 -41.85
N SER A 403 4.10 9.72 -40.97
CA SER A 403 5.18 8.90 -40.40
C SER A 403 6.05 8.22 -41.48
N ASN A 404 5.44 7.85 -42.62
CA ASN A 404 6.14 7.31 -43.79
C ASN A 404 6.84 8.38 -44.68
N LEU A 405 6.76 9.67 -44.35
CA LEU A 405 7.43 10.79 -45.05
C LEU A 405 7.20 10.80 -46.57
N SER A 406 6.02 10.35 -47.01
CA SER A 406 5.63 10.37 -48.43
C SER A 406 5.44 11.80 -48.93
N LYS A 407 5.02 12.72 -48.04
CA LYS A 407 4.77 14.15 -48.30
C LYS A 407 5.90 15.07 -47.80
N GLY A 408 7.14 14.59 -47.80
CA GLY A 408 8.28 15.34 -47.22
C GLY A 408 8.14 15.46 -45.70
N THR A 409 8.52 16.61 -45.13
CA THR A 409 8.33 16.93 -43.69
C THR A 409 6.93 17.46 -43.35
N ASN A 410 5.96 17.46 -44.27
CA ASN A 410 4.62 18.00 -44.00
C ASN A 410 3.97 17.32 -42.77
N GLY A 411 3.34 18.08 -41.89
CA GLY A 411 2.84 17.63 -40.58
C GLY A 411 3.88 17.60 -39.46
N TRP A 412 5.17 17.85 -39.76
CA TRP A 412 6.24 17.99 -38.77
C TRP A 412 6.79 19.42 -38.77
N PHE A 413 7.08 19.95 -37.59
CA PHE A 413 7.72 21.27 -37.44
C PHE A 413 8.99 21.16 -36.58
N PRO A 414 9.99 22.04 -36.78
CA PRO A 414 11.15 22.13 -35.90
C PRO A 414 10.74 22.72 -34.55
N LEU A 415 11.03 22.00 -33.46
CA LEU A 415 10.97 22.54 -32.11
C LEU A 415 12.29 23.27 -31.83
N GLY A 416 12.25 24.60 -31.80
CA GLY A 416 13.44 25.45 -31.69
C GLY A 416 14.18 25.63 -33.02
N ASN A 417 15.39 26.20 -32.96
CA ASN A 417 16.14 26.68 -34.14
C ASN A 417 16.90 25.57 -34.88
N CYS A 418 16.33 24.38 -35.03
CA CYS A 418 16.88 23.30 -35.85
C CYS A 418 16.30 23.28 -37.28
N THR A 419 16.98 22.64 -38.22
CA THR A 419 16.49 22.45 -39.60
C THR A 419 16.04 21.00 -39.81
N LEU A 420 14.84 20.81 -40.37
CA LEU A 420 14.32 19.50 -40.77
C LEU A 420 14.42 19.33 -42.29
N SER A 421 14.91 18.18 -42.76
CA SER A 421 14.87 17.74 -44.16
C SER A 421 14.55 16.25 -44.24
N VAL A 422 14.37 15.69 -45.45
CA VAL A 422 14.13 14.25 -45.64
C VAL A 422 15.30 13.59 -46.35
N GLY A 423 15.85 12.53 -45.74
CA GLY A 423 16.86 11.65 -46.32
C GLY A 423 16.31 10.25 -46.62
N THR A 424 17.16 9.40 -47.20
CA THR A 424 16.87 7.98 -47.52
C THR A 424 17.94 7.06 -46.95
N GLY A 425 17.56 5.81 -46.64
CA GLY A 425 18.42 4.80 -46.00
C GLY A 425 18.04 4.45 -44.57
N SER A 426 16.77 4.62 -44.19
CA SER A 426 16.20 4.03 -42.96
C SER A 426 15.73 2.58 -43.21
N PRO A 427 15.47 1.78 -42.15
CA PRO A 427 14.94 0.44 -42.31
C PRO A 427 13.57 0.45 -42.99
N HIS A 428 13.33 -0.53 -43.87
CA HIS A 428 12.00 -0.78 -44.47
C HIS A 428 11.07 -1.60 -43.57
N ILE A 429 11.55 -2.08 -42.41
CA ILE A 429 10.77 -2.82 -41.43
C ILE A 429 10.29 -1.89 -40.31
N LEU A 430 9.09 -2.15 -39.76
CA LEU A 430 8.71 -1.55 -38.49
C LEU A 430 9.71 -1.94 -37.38
N PRO A 431 9.87 -1.09 -36.36
CA PRO A 431 10.52 -1.48 -35.12
C PRO A 431 9.89 -2.77 -34.56
N PRO A 432 10.68 -3.79 -34.16
CA PRO A 432 10.20 -5.04 -33.61
C PRO A 432 9.11 -4.92 -32.53
N MET A 433 9.23 -3.98 -31.60
CA MET A 433 8.27 -3.79 -30.50
C MET A 433 6.89 -3.33 -31.01
N ALA A 434 6.85 -2.56 -32.10
CA ALA A 434 5.59 -2.08 -32.69
C ALA A 434 4.91 -3.13 -33.58
N ARG A 435 5.67 -4.08 -34.13
CA ARG A 435 5.21 -5.05 -35.14
C ARG A 435 4.04 -5.91 -34.66
N ASP A 436 4.01 -6.26 -33.38
CA ASP A 436 3.01 -7.17 -32.81
C ASP A 436 1.79 -6.42 -32.23
N GLY A 437 1.88 -5.10 -32.05
CA GLY A 437 0.79 -4.21 -31.60
C GLY A 437 0.05 -3.50 -32.75
N LEU A 438 0.71 -3.33 -33.90
CA LEU A 438 0.10 -2.88 -35.14
C LEU A 438 -0.43 -4.07 -35.95
N GLY A 439 -1.51 -3.85 -36.68
CA GLY A 439 -2.09 -4.87 -37.57
C GLY A 439 -1.24 -5.13 -38.83
N PRO A 440 -1.83 -5.73 -39.87
CA PRO A 440 -1.20 -5.81 -41.19
C PRO A 440 -0.77 -4.41 -41.67
N HIS A 441 0.54 -4.22 -41.84
CA HIS A 441 1.16 -2.94 -42.14
C HIS A 441 1.95 -3.00 -43.44
N GLU A 442 2.04 -1.88 -44.14
CA GLU A 442 2.96 -1.72 -45.27
C GLU A 442 4.41 -1.57 -44.76
N PRO A 443 5.42 -1.98 -45.54
CA PRO A 443 6.81 -1.66 -45.25
C PRO A 443 7.03 -0.15 -45.10
N LEU A 444 7.94 0.25 -44.21
CA LEU A 444 8.37 1.64 -44.10
C LEU A 444 9.00 2.11 -45.42
N SER A 445 8.89 3.41 -45.70
CA SER A 445 9.32 4.01 -46.97
C SER A 445 10.84 4.05 -47.21
N GLY A 446 11.65 3.68 -46.22
CA GLY A 446 13.12 3.86 -46.25
C GLY A 446 13.57 5.32 -46.16
N ARG A 447 12.66 6.26 -45.85
CA ARG A 447 12.93 7.68 -45.62
C ARG A 447 13.10 8.00 -44.12
N TYR A 448 13.79 9.08 -43.81
CA TYR A 448 13.92 9.62 -42.45
C TYR A 448 13.90 11.14 -42.44
N ILE A 449 13.48 11.74 -41.31
CA ILE A 449 13.70 13.14 -41.02
C ILE A 449 15.15 13.30 -40.59
N LEU A 450 15.92 14.10 -41.32
CA LEU A 450 17.24 14.57 -40.89
C LEU A 450 17.07 15.89 -40.14
N VAL A 451 17.70 15.99 -38.98
CA VAL A 451 17.62 17.12 -38.07
C VAL A 451 19.03 17.68 -37.87
N THR A 452 19.26 18.90 -38.34
CA THR A 452 20.58 19.56 -38.28
C THR A 452 20.51 20.91 -37.58
N LYS A 453 21.68 21.51 -37.31
CA LYS A 453 21.84 22.83 -36.65
C LYS A 453 21.21 22.92 -35.24
N ARG A 454 21.08 21.80 -34.55
CA ARG A 454 20.55 21.72 -33.18
C ARG A 454 21.53 22.39 -32.21
N THR A 455 21.11 23.43 -31.49
CA THR A 455 21.94 24.12 -30.47
C THR A 455 21.58 23.76 -29.03
N GLN A 456 20.51 22.98 -28.82
CA GLN A 456 20.08 22.47 -27.52
C GLN A 456 19.58 21.02 -27.67
N THR A 457 19.62 20.24 -26.59
CA THR A 457 19.25 18.81 -26.59
C THR A 457 17.77 18.59 -26.91
N TRP A 458 16.87 19.44 -26.42
CA TRP A 458 15.43 19.39 -26.64
C TRP A 458 14.99 19.73 -28.07
N MET A 459 15.89 20.25 -28.92
CA MET A 459 15.54 20.62 -30.30
C MET A 459 15.41 19.41 -31.21
N GLY A 460 14.33 19.34 -31.98
CA GLY A 460 14.10 18.27 -32.94
C GLY A 460 12.72 18.34 -33.63
N PRO A 461 12.31 17.27 -34.32
CA PRO A 461 11.04 17.20 -35.03
C PRO A 461 9.88 17.01 -34.05
N ALA A 462 8.82 17.79 -34.23
CA ALA A 462 7.65 17.78 -33.38
C ALA A 462 6.33 17.77 -34.16
N GLN A 463 5.27 17.27 -33.51
CA GLN A 463 3.90 17.23 -34.02
C GLN A 463 2.89 17.44 -32.89
N MET A 464 1.77 18.11 -33.19
CA MET A 464 0.63 18.25 -32.28
C MET A 464 -0.27 17.00 -32.38
N ILE A 465 -0.66 16.42 -31.24
CA ILE A 465 -1.45 15.17 -31.20
C ILE A 465 -2.63 15.17 -30.23
N GLY A 466 -2.89 16.27 -29.52
CA GLY A 466 -3.86 16.31 -28.42
C GLY A 466 -5.31 15.96 -28.79
N ASP A 467 -5.72 16.22 -30.03
CA ASP A 467 -7.04 15.90 -30.59
C ASP A 467 -7.24 14.39 -30.89
N LYS A 468 -6.15 13.62 -30.93
CA LYS A 468 -6.12 12.19 -31.27
C LYS A 468 -6.00 11.28 -30.03
N LEU A 469 -5.73 11.86 -28.87
CA LEU A 469 -5.54 11.14 -27.62
C LEU A 469 -6.86 10.91 -26.90
N LYS A 470 -7.01 9.73 -26.29
CA LYS A 470 -8.14 9.33 -25.46
C LYS A 470 -7.68 9.14 -24.02
N LEU A 471 -8.49 9.60 -23.06
CA LEU A 471 -8.16 9.51 -21.65
C LEU A 471 -8.11 8.06 -21.17
N PHE A 472 -7.23 7.78 -20.21
CA PHE A 472 -6.97 6.48 -19.58
C PHE A 472 -6.47 5.37 -20.51
N LEU A 473 -6.41 5.63 -21.82
CA LEU A 473 -5.89 4.70 -22.80
C LEU A 473 -4.36 4.75 -22.83
N THR A 474 -3.73 3.59 -22.80
CA THR A 474 -2.26 3.48 -22.88
C THR A 474 -1.85 3.48 -24.34
N TYR A 475 -0.92 4.38 -24.69
CA TYR A 475 -0.34 4.47 -26.01
C TYR A 475 1.06 3.86 -26.00
N GLN A 476 1.33 2.98 -26.96
CA GLN A 476 2.67 2.50 -27.24
C GLN A 476 3.36 3.49 -28.17
N VAL A 477 4.63 3.76 -27.91
CA VAL A 477 5.52 4.59 -28.72
C VAL A 477 6.61 3.69 -29.29
N SER A 478 6.96 3.90 -30.56
CA SER A 478 8.15 3.29 -31.14
C SER A 478 8.69 4.04 -32.36
N ALA A 479 10.00 4.02 -32.57
CA ALA A 479 10.63 4.58 -33.78
C ALA A 479 12.00 3.97 -34.04
N TRP A 480 12.52 4.22 -35.24
CA TRP A 480 13.95 4.07 -35.55
C TRP A 480 14.65 5.42 -35.40
N VAL A 481 15.77 5.45 -34.67
CA VAL A 481 16.65 6.62 -34.55
C VAL A 481 18.09 6.29 -34.91
N ARG A 482 18.84 7.28 -35.36
CA ARG A 482 20.27 7.18 -35.68
C ARG A 482 20.94 8.52 -35.45
N ILE A 483 22.21 8.51 -35.03
CA ILE A 483 23.03 9.70 -34.81
C ILE A 483 24.04 9.91 -35.94
N GLY A 484 24.34 11.18 -36.23
CA GLY A 484 25.26 11.59 -37.30
C GLY A 484 26.74 11.54 -36.92
N ALA A 485 27.59 11.72 -37.94
CA ALA A 485 29.04 11.82 -37.77
C ALA A 485 29.41 13.14 -37.07
N GLY A 486 29.58 13.07 -35.76
CA GLY A 486 29.78 14.23 -34.87
C GLY A 486 29.63 13.87 -33.38
N ALA A 487 28.97 12.75 -33.06
CA ALA A 487 29.00 12.19 -31.71
C ALA A 487 30.42 11.71 -31.33
N THR A 488 30.87 12.07 -30.13
CA THR A 488 32.17 11.67 -29.55
C THR A 488 32.08 10.48 -28.60
N GLY A 489 30.89 9.90 -28.46
CA GLY A 489 30.55 8.79 -27.57
C GLY A 489 29.05 8.52 -27.60
N PRO A 490 28.53 7.62 -26.75
CA PRO A 490 27.12 7.27 -26.72
C PRO A 490 26.21 8.49 -26.50
N GLN A 491 25.02 8.46 -27.11
CA GLN A 491 24.08 9.58 -27.12
C GLN A 491 22.66 9.13 -26.75
N ASN A 492 22.08 9.75 -25.71
CA ASN A 492 20.66 9.56 -25.40
C ASN A 492 19.78 10.25 -26.45
N VAL A 493 18.81 9.50 -26.98
CA VAL A 493 17.74 9.98 -27.86
C VAL A 493 16.41 9.52 -27.28
N ASN A 494 15.45 10.44 -27.19
CA ASN A 494 14.20 10.24 -26.45
C ASN A 494 13.01 10.79 -27.26
N ILE A 495 11.89 10.06 -27.26
CA ILE A 495 10.60 10.58 -27.74
C ILE A 495 9.83 11.07 -26.53
N ALA A 496 9.65 12.39 -26.44
CA ALA A 496 9.03 13.05 -25.31
C ALA A 496 7.67 13.65 -25.69
N LEU A 497 6.81 13.83 -24.69
CA LEU A 497 5.58 14.59 -24.80
C LEU A 497 5.65 15.84 -23.92
N GLY A 498 5.23 16.96 -24.49
CA GLY A 498 4.87 18.18 -23.75
C GLY A 498 3.37 18.22 -23.54
N VAL A 499 2.90 17.99 -22.32
CA VAL A 499 1.49 17.96 -21.90
C VAL A 499 1.24 19.18 -21.02
N ASP A 500 0.60 20.22 -21.53
CA ASP A 500 0.40 21.50 -20.80
C ASP A 500 1.70 22.06 -20.16
N ASN A 501 2.80 21.96 -20.91
CA ASN A 501 4.17 22.29 -20.53
C ASN A 501 4.82 21.37 -19.46
N GLN A 502 4.14 20.32 -18.99
CA GLN A 502 4.77 19.22 -18.26
C GLN A 502 5.46 18.26 -19.23
N TRP A 503 6.63 17.76 -18.84
CA TRP A 503 7.38 16.77 -19.60
C TRP A 503 6.92 15.35 -19.22
N VAL A 504 6.63 14.53 -20.22
CA VAL A 504 6.30 13.11 -20.07
C VAL A 504 7.22 12.30 -20.97
N ASN A 505 7.86 11.28 -20.39
CA ASN A 505 8.68 10.34 -21.15
C ASN A 505 7.78 9.47 -22.04
N GLY A 506 8.11 9.36 -23.33
CA GLY A 506 7.48 8.41 -24.25
C GLY A 506 8.38 7.23 -24.62
N GLY A 507 9.61 7.17 -24.11
CA GLY A 507 10.59 6.12 -24.39
C GLY A 507 11.91 6.67 -24.91
N GLN A 508 13.01 5.97 -24.60
CA GLN A 508 14.35 6.42 -24.95
C GLN A 508 15.34 5.29 -25.23
N VAL A 509 16.45 5.64 -25.89
CA VAL A 509 17.56 4.73 -26.17
C VAL A 509 18.88 5.51 -26.11
N GLU A 510 19.95 4.87 -25.65
CA GLU A 510 21.30 5.37 -25.87
C GLU A 510 21.84 4.76 -27.18
N ALA A 511 22.04 5.61 -28.18
CA ALA A 511 22.68 5.24 -29.43
C ALA A 511 24.21 5.34 -29.26
N SER A 512 24.90 4.19 -29.26
CA SER A 512 26.35 4.09 -29.06
C SER A 512 27.16 4.16 -30.35
N ASP A 513 26.51 3.96 -31.51
CA ASP A 513 27.16 3.93 -32.81
C ASP A 513 26.28 4.49 -33.94
N ASN A 514 26.74 4.38 -35.18
CA ASN A 514 26.08 4.93 -36.36
C ASN A 514 25.01 4.01 -36.99
N ARG A 515 24.53 2.95 -36.31
CA ARG A 515 23.43 2.10 -36.76
C ARG A 515 22.07 2.72 -36.42
N TRP A 516 21.01 2.10 -36.93
CA TRP A 516 19.64 2.39 -36.51
C TRP A 516 19.33 1.66 -35.21
N HIS A 517 18.90 2.42 -34.22
CA HIS A 517 18.50 1.96 -32.89
C HIS A 517 16.98 2.07 -32.76
N GLU A 518 16.36 1.09 -32.09
CA GLU A 518 14.93 1.11 -31.77
C GLU A 518 14.70 1.94 -30.51
N ILE A 519 13.75 2.88 -30.56
CA ILE A 519 13.10 3.41 -29.35
C ILE A 519 11.80 2.62 -29.16
N GLY A 520 11.56 2.19 -27.93
CA GLY A 520 10.27 1.72 -27.44
C GLY A 520 9.93 2.44 -26.15
N GLY A 521 8.64 2.67 -25.90
CA GLY A 521 8.15 3.20 -24.64
C GLY A 521 6.64 3.35 -24.65
N SER A 522 6.11 4.05 -23.66
CA SER A 522 4.67 4.20 -23.50
C SER A 522 4.31 5.48 -22.75
N PHE A 523 3.04 5.89 -22.85
CA PHE A 523 2.47 6.91 -21.98
C PHE A 523 0.96 6.71 -21.85
N ARG A 524 0.37 7.39 -20.87
CA ARG A 524 -1.07 7.53 -20.66
C ARG A 524 -1.40 8.97 -20.28
N ILE A 525 -2.55 9.45 -20.71
CA ILE A 525 -3.10 10.74 -20.29
C ILE A 525 -4.37 10.47 -19.49
N GLU A 526 -4.38 10.83 -18.20
CA GLU A 526 -5.53 10.55 -17.29
C GLU A 526 -6.38 11.79 -16.98
N LYS A 527 -5.93 12.98 -17.39
CA LYS A 527 -6.63 14.26 -17.23
C LYS A 527 -6.67 14.98 -18.56
N GLN A 528 -7.80 15.63 -18.89
CA GLN A 528 -7.98 16.34 -20.15
C GLN A 528 -6.92 17.44 -20.32
N PRO A 529 -5.98 17.32 -21.27
CA PRO A 529 -4.97 18.33 -21.50
C PRO A 529 -5.52 19.45 -22.40
N SER A 530 -4.98 20.66 -22.27
CA SER A 530 -5.25 21.77 -23.18
C SER A 530 -4.41 21.67 -24.46
N LYS A 531 -3.19 21.12 -24.34
CA LYS A 531 -2.21 21.00 -25.42
C LYS A 531 -1.30 19.77 -25.20
N VAL A 532 -1.21 18.91 -26.21
CA VAL A 532 -0.21 17.84 -26.25
C VAL A 532 0.61 17.88 -27.54
N MET A 533 1.92 18.00 -27.38
CA MET A 533 2.92 17.91 -28.45
C MET A 533 3.80 16.69 -28.21
N VAL A 534 4.04 15.88 -29.25
CA VAL A 534 5.12 14.89 -29.24
C VAL A 534 6.32 15.45 -30.00
N TYR A 535 7.52 15.17 -29.52
CA TYR A 535 8.75 15.59 -30.16
C TYR A 535 9.90 14.61 -29.88
N VAL A 536 10.89 14.56 -30.79
CA VAL A 536 12.10 13.75 -30.59
C VAL A 536 13.25 14.66 -30.18
N GLN A 537 13.89 14.32 -29.06
CA GLN A 537 15.00 15.07 -28.45
C GLN A 537 16.24 14.19 -28.24
N GLY A 538 17.36 14.81 -27.90
CA GLY A 538 18.69 14.20 -28.07
C GLY A 538 19.08 14.17 -29.57
N PRO A 539 20.33 13.83 -29.93
CA PRO A 539 21.54 13.67 -29.12
C PRO A 539 22.07 15.03 -28.57
N ALA A 540 23.34 15.13 -28.18
CA ALA A 540 23.96 16.40 -27.77
C ALA A 540 23.84 17.53 -28.83
N PRO A 541 23.98 18.81 -28.45
CA PRO A 541 24.03 19.92 -29.40
C PRO A 541 25.11 19.74 -30.46
N GLY A 542 24.87 20.19 -31.69
CA GLY A 542 25.77 20.03 -32.83
C GLY A 542 25.78 18.63 -33.46
N VAL A 543 25.25 17.60 -32.79
CA VAL A 543 25.11 16.26 -33.36
C VAL A 543 23.79 16.14 -34.11
N ASP A 544 23.88 15.73 -35.38
CA ASP A 544 22.71 15.49 -36.24
C ASP A 544 21.93 14.25 -35.78
N LEU A 545 20.60 14.32 -35.90
CA LEU A 545 19.67 13.23 -35.61
C LEU A 545 18.95 12.79 -36.89
N MET A 546 18.78 11.49 -37.05
CA MET A 546 17.87 10.90 -38.04
C MET A 546 16.74 10.15 -37.34
N VAL A 547 15.49 10.41 -37.73
CA VAL A 547 14.28 9.77 -37.18
C VAL A 547 13.45 9.14 -38.29
N ALA A 548 13.04 7.88 -38.14
CA ALA A 548 12.22 7.18 -39.13
C ALA A 548 11.09 6.38 -38.49
N GLY A 549 9.95 6.33 -39.19
CA GLY A 549 8.87 5.39 -38.90
C GLY A 549 8.25 5.52 -37.52
N VAL A 550 8.11 6.75 -36.98
CA VAL A 550 7.52 7.00 -35.66
C VAL A 550 6.08 6.47 -35.60
N GLN A 551 5.84 5.49 -34.74
CA GLN A 551 4.53 4.92 -34.44
C GLN A 551 4.10 5.36 -33.04
N ILE A 552 2.90 5.93 -32.92
CA ILE A 552 2.20 6.06 -31.64
C ILE A 552 0.78 5.55 -31.84
N PHE A 553 0.37 4.56 -31.07
CA PHE A 553 -0.92 3.89 -31.25
C PHE A 553 -1.47 3.32 -29.94
N PRO A 554 -2.80 3.23 -29.78
CA PRO A 554 -3.41 2.68 -28.57
C PRO A 554 -3.23 1.16 -28.47
N VAL A 555 -2.99 0.66 -27.26
CA VAL A 555 -2.70 -0.75 -26.99
C VAL A 555 -3.97 -1.59 -26.83
N ASP A 556 -4.18 -2.59 -27.71
CA ASP A 556 -5.27 -3.56 -27.57
C ASP A 556 -4.91 -4.66 -26.55
N ARG A 557 -5.20 -4.36 -25.27
CA ARG A 557 -5.03 -5.29 -24.15
C ARG A 557 -5.88 -6.56 -24.32
N GLN A 558 -7.08 -6.47 -24.91
CA GLN A 558 -7.95 -7.63 -25.06
C GLN A 558 -7.42 -8.63 -26.09
N ALA A 559 -6.91 -8.15 -27.23
CA ALA A 559 -6.23 -8.98 -28.21
C ALA A 559 -4.97 -9.62 -27.62
N ARG A 560 -4.14 -8.83 -26.91
CA ARG A 560 -2.94 -9.35 -26.24
C ARG A 560 -3.28 -10.42 -25.21
N PHE A 561 -4.28 -10.22 -24.34
CA PHE A 561 -4.68 -11.23 -23.34
C PHE A 561 -5.22 -12.51 -24.00
N LYS A 562 -5.96 -12.42 -25.11
CA LYS A 562 -6.39 -13.59 -25.92
C LYS A 562 -5.21 -14.35 -26.55
N TYR A 563 -4.07 -13.69 -26.77
CA TYR A 563 -2.81 -14.34 -27.16
C TYR A 563 -2.11 -14.98 -25.96
N LEU A 564 -1.92 -14.24 -24.86
CA LEU A 564 -1.23 -14.71 -23.66
C LEU A 564 -1.93 -15.90 -23.00
N LYS A 565 -3.26 -15.98 -22.99
CA LYS A 565 -3.99 -17.17 -22.52
C LYS A 565 -3.65 -18.43 -23.33
N ARG A 566 -3.41 -18.30 -24.65
CA ARG A 566 -2.98 -19.41 -25.51
C ARG A 566 -1.52 -19.81 -25.28
N GLN A 567 -0.63 -18.85 -25.05
CA GLN A 567 0.76 -19.16 -24.66
C GLN A 567 0.83 -19.81 -23.27
N THR A 568 0.04 -19.31 -22.32
CA THR A 568 -0.12 -19.88 -20.98
C THR A 568 -0.53 -21.36 -21.02
N ASP A 569 -1.54 -21.71 -21.83
CA ASP A 569 -1.99 -23.10 -21.98
C ASP A 569 -0.94 -24.03 -22.60
N LYS A 570 -0.14 -23.49 -23.53
CA LYS A 570 0.99 -24.19 -24.16
C LYS A 570 2.16 -24.41 -23.20
N ILE A 571 2.53 -23.39 -22.42
CA ILE A 571 3.79 -23.31 -21.66
C ILE A 571 3.62 -23.80 -20.21
N ARG A 572 2.51 -23.47 -19.55
CA ARG A 572 2.30 -23.74 -18.12
C ARG A 572 1.43 -24.97 -17.83
N LYS A 573 0.80 -25.56 -18.85
CA LYS A 573 0.06 -26.81 -18.74
C LYS A 573 0.64 -27.92 -19.60
N ARG A 574 0.45 -29.15 -19.14
CA ARG A 574 0.75 -30.40 -19.86
C ARG A 574 -0.45 -31.35 -19.82
N ASP A 575 -0.46 -32.34 -20.69
CA ASP A 575 -1.50 -33.37 -20.67
C ASP A 575 -1.22 -34.36 -19.53
N VAL A 576 -2.27 -34.79 -18.85
CA VAL A 576 -2.25 -35.65 -17.67
C VAL A 576 -3.19 -36.82 -17.93
N VAL A 577 -2.65 -38.04 -17.86
CA VAL A 577 -3.37 -39.30 -18.03
C VAL A 577 -3.47 -39.97 -16.66
N LEU A 578 -4.66 -39.98 -16.07
CA LEU A 578 -4.91 -40.71 -14.83
C LEU A 578 -5.27 -42.15 -15.18
N LYS A 579 -4.48 -43.12 -14.70
CA LYS A 579 -4.68 -44.56 -14.97
C LYS A 579 -5.21 -45.26 -13.73
N PHE A 580 -6.43 -45.79 -13.79
CA PHE A 580 -7.11 -46.38 -12.64
C PHE A 580 -6.86 -47.89 -12.53
N SER A 581 -6.65 -48.38 -11.32
CA SER A 581 -6.37 -49.80 -11.06
C SER A 581 -6.84 -50.24 -9.67
N GLY A 582 -7.12 -51.54 -9.48
CA GLY A 582 -7.46 -52.14 -8.18
C GLY A 582 -8.90 -52.68 -8.05
N LEU A 583 -9.78 -52.41 -9.02
CA LEU A 583 -11.15 -52.93 -9.12
C LEU A 583 -11.37 -53.58 -10.49
N ASP A 584 -12.35 -54.48 -10.60
CA ASP A 584 -12.71 -55.08 -11.90
C ASP A 584 -13.01 -53.98 -12.92
N SER A 585 -12.43 -54.06 -14.12
CA SER A 585 -12.50 -52.99 -15.13
C SER A 585 -13.94 -52.66 -15.56
N SER A 586 -14.85 -53.63 -15.51
CA SER A 586 -16.29 -53.46 -15.73
C SER A 586 -17.00 -52.63 -14.65
N SER A 587 -16.42 -52.49 -13.45
CA SER A 587 -16.95 -51.68 -12.35
C SER A 587 -16.43 -50.24 -12.34
N LEU A 588 -15.34 -49.96 -13.08
CA LEU A 588 -14.73 -48.64 -13.20
C LEU A 588 -15.22 -47.85 -14.42
N LEU A 589 -15.54 -48.55 -15.51
CA LEU A 589 -16.08 -47.95 -16.73
C LEU A 589 -17.29 -47.08 -16.42
N GLY A 590 -17.26 -45.81 -16.82
CA GLY A 590 -18.35 -44.86 -16.57
C GLY A 590 -18.42 -44.29 -15.14
N CYS A 591 -17.48 -44.62 -14.23
CA CYS A 591 -17.39 -43.92 -12.94
C CYS A 591 -17.07 -42.43 -13.16
N PHE A 592 -17.79 -41.54 -12.47
CA PHE A 592 -17.57 -40.11 -12.57
C PHE A 592 -16.33 -39.67 -11.77
N VAL A 593 -15.45 -38.95 -12.46
CA VAL A 593 -14.20 -38.41 -11.94
C VAL A 593 -14.27 -36.88 -11.92
N LYS A 594 -13.83 -36.28 -10.81
CA LYS A 594 -13.70 -34.84 -10.67
C LYS A 594 -12.32 -34.49 -10.12
N VAL A 595 -11.57 -33.70 -10.89
CA VAL A 595 -10.20 -33.27 -10.58
C VAL A 595 -10.21 -31.78 -10.28
N LYS A 596 -9.61 -31.39 -9.16
CA LYS A 596 -9.46 -29.99 -8.74
C LYS A 596 -8.03 -29.74 -8.26
N GLN A 597 -7.34 -28.79 -8.90
CA GLN A 597 -6.06 -28.30 -8.41
C GLN A 597 -6.26 -27.56 -7.08
N THR A 598 -5.39 -27.85 -6.11
CA THR A 598 -5.41 -27.26 -4.75
C THR A 598 -4.26 -26.29 -4.52
N LYS A 599 -3.08 -26.54 -5.13
CA LYS A 599 -1.92 -25.65 -5.12
C LYS A 599 -1.34 -25.55 -6.53
N ASN A 600 -1.05 -24.34 -7.00
CA ASN A 600 -0.23 -24.11 -8.19
C ASN A 600 1.25 -24.06 -7.76
N SER A 601 2.14 -24.72 -8.52
CA SER A 601 3.58 -24.73 -8.23
C SER A 601 4.32 -23.46 -8.65
N PHE A 602 3.73 -22.62 -9.51
CA PHE A 602 4.39 -21.40 -9.96
C PHE A 602 4.61 -20.44 -8.77
N PRO A 603 5.84 -19.93 -8.58
CA PRO A 603 6.14 -18.94 -7.55
C PRO A 603 5.40 -17.61 -7.75
N PHE A 604 4.51 -17.33 -6.80
CA PHE A 604 3.86 -16.05 -6.59
C PHE A 604 4.13 -15.61 -5.16
N GLY A 605 5.01 -14.62 -5.00
CA GLY A 605 5.37 -14.10 -3.68
C GLY A 605 5.13 -12.61 -3.52
N THR A 606 5.45 -12.10 -2.34
CA THR A 606 5.37 -10.67 -2.04
C THR A 606 6.43 -10.23 -1.04
N CYS A 607 6.70 -8.92 -1.03
CA CYS A 607 7.52 -8.26 -0.02
C CYS A 607 6.78 -8.18 1.31
N ILE A 608 7.46 -8.57 2.38
CA ILE A 608 7.00 -8.43 3.76
C ILE A 608 8.09 -7.72 4.57
N SER A 609 7.67 -6.87 5.49
CA SER A 609 8.51 -6.24 6.51
C SER A 609 8.06 -6.69 7.89
N ARG A 610 8.93 -6.66 8.89
CA ARG A 610 8.61 -7.16 10.23
C ARG A 610 7.40 -6.45 10.81
N THR A 611 7.26 -5.14 10.64
CA THR A 611 6.13 -4.36 11.17
C THR A 611 4.77 -4.73 10.55
N ASN A 612 4.74 -5.39 9.39
CA ASN A 612 3.49 -5.83 8.75
C ASN A 612 2.88 -7.04 9.49
N ILE A 613 3.73 -7.94 10.01
CA ILE A 613 3.27 -9.20 10.61
C ILE A 613 2.69 -9.05 12.03
N ASP A 614 2.67 -7.83 12.58
CA ASP A 614 1.88 -7.48 13.77
C ASP A 614 0.39 -7.23 13.43
N ASN A 615 0.02 -7.25 12.15
CA ASN A 615 -1.38 -7.22 11.68
C ASN A 615 -1.78 -8.63 11.24
N GLU A 616 -2.66 -9.26 12.01
CA GLU A 616 -3.15 -10.61 11.74
C GLU A 616 -3.90 -10.73 10.39
N ASP A 617 -4.58 -9.67 9.91
CA ASP A 617 -5.30 -9.69 8.63
C ASP A 617 -4.33 -9.65 7.44
N PHE A 618 -3.19 -8.96 7.61
CA PHE A 618 -2.09 -8.97 6.64
C PHE A 618 -1.47 -10.36 6.54
N VAL A 619 -1.21 -11.02 7.68
CA VAL A 619 -0.66 -12.38 7.72
C VAL A 619 -1.62 -13.38 7.07
N ASP A 620 -2.91 -13.33 7.41
CA ASP A 620 -3.94 -14.20 6.83
C ASP A 620 -4.07 -14.02 5.31
N PHE A 621 -4.04 -12.78 4.82
CA PHE A 621 -4.02 -12.53 3.37
C PHE A 621 -2.72 -13.05 2.74
N PHE A 622 -1.57 -12.83 3.38
CA PHE A 622 -0.26 -13.25 2.89
C PHE A 622 -0.18 -14.78 2.72
N VAL A 623 -0.38 -15.55 3.80
CA VAL A 623 -0.22 -17.02 3.80
C VAL A 623 -1.24 -17.74 2.92
N LYS A 624 -2.41 -17.12 2.69
CA LYS A 624 -3.44 -17.62 1.79
C LYS A 624 -3.12 -17.35 0.32
N ASN A 625 -2.44 -16.24 0.03
CA ASN A 625 -2.30 -15.74 -1.33
C ASN A 625 -0.91 -15.86 -1.94
N PHE A 626 0.14 -16.04 -1.15
CA PHE A 626 1.51 -16.12 -1.64
C PHE A 626 2.19 -17.41 -1.19
N ASN A 627 3.08 -17.95 -2.03
CA ASN A 627 3.91 -19.13 -1.72
C ASN A 627 5.40 -18.79 -1.61
N TRP A 628 5.77 -17.53 -1.86
CA TRP A 628 7.12 -16.99 -1.73
C TRP A 628 7.13 -15.66 -0.95
N ALA A 629 8.26 -15.33 -0.33
CA ALA A 629 8.50 -14.08 0.39
C ALA A 629 9.83 -13.43 -0.02
N VAL A 630 9.90 -12.11 0.13
CA VAL A 630 11.14 -11.32 0.14
C VAL A 630 11.04 -10.30 1.27
N PHE A 631 12.16 -9.97 1.91
CA PHE A 631 12.15 -9.03 3.04
C PHE A 631 12.51 -7.64 2.54
N GLY A 632 11.69 -6.63 2.87
CA GLY A 632 11.82 -5.30 2.28
C GLY A 632 13.07 -4.54 2.72
N ASN A 633 13.46 -4.71 3.99
CA ASN A 633 14.63 -4.05 4.58
C ASN A 633 15.48 -4.97 5.45
N GLU A 634 14.89 -6.01 6.04
CA GLU A 634 15.40 -6.73 7.21
C GLU A 634 16.70 -7.50 6.96
N LEU A 635 17.06 -7.70 5.69
CA LEU A 635 18.35 -8.26 5.28
C LEU A 635 19.35 -7.21 4.75
N LYS A 636 18.93 -6.00 4.36
CA LYS A 636 19.82 -4.97 3.81
C LYS A 636 20.89 -4.58 4.83
N TRP A 637 22.08 -4.19 4.36
CA TRP A 637 23.22 -3.94 5.25
C TRP A 637 22.92 -2.79 6.23
N TYR A 638 22.25 -1.71 5.80
CA TYR A 638 21.86 -0.62 6.70
C TYR A 638 20.86 -1.02 7.79
N TRP A 639 20.08 -2.10 7.60
CA TRP A 639 19.16 -2.60 8.62
C TRP A 639 19.86 -3.55 9.58
N THR A 640 20.67 -4.45 9.03
CA THR A 640 21.36 -5.49 9.79
C THR A 640 22.62 -5.00 10.50
N GLU A 641 23.24 -3.91 10.04
CA GLU A 641 24.38 -3.22 10.69
C GLU A 641 24.35 -1.69 10.38
N PRO A 642 23.38 -0.94 10.95
CA PRO A 642 23.27 0.52 10.76
C PRO A 642 24.53 1.29 11.20
N GLN A 643 25.22 0.79 12.23
CA GLN A 643 26.50 1.29 12.73
C GLN A 643 27.43 0.09 12.93
N LYS A 644 28.74 0.28 12.69
CA LYS A 644 29.76 -0.77 12.79
C LYS A 644 29.65 -1.56 14.10
N GLY A 645 29.41 -2.87 14.01
CA GLY A 645 29.27 -3.78 15.15
C GLY A 645 27.93 -3.73 15.90
N ASN A 646 26.99 -2.86 15.52
CA ASN A 646 25.63 -2.81 16.08
C ASN A 646 24.68 -3.62 15.18
N PHE A 647 24.55 -4.92 15.47
CA PHE A 647 23.82 -5.85 14.61
C PHE A 647 22.35 -6.01 14.98
N ASN A 648 21.47 -6.01 13.97
CA ASN A 648 20.06 -6.40 14.11
C ASN A 648 19.69 -7.50 13.10
N TYR A 649 19.74 -8.76 13.55
CA TYR A 649 19.25 -9.90 12.78
C TYR A 649 17.86 -10.40 13.21
N LYS A 650 17.37 -9.93 14.36
CA LYS A 650 16.14 -10.42 15.00
C LYS A 650 14.92 -10.31 14.07
N ASP A 651 14.81 -9.22 13.33
CA ASP A 651 13.67 -8.98 12.44
C ASP A 651 13.63 -9.97 11.28
N ALA A 652 14.79 -10.27 10.67
CA ALA A 652 14.89 -11.26 9.62
C ALA A 652 14.72 -12.69 10.17
N ASP A 653 15.20 -13.01 11.37
CA ASP A 653 14.94 -14.31 12.00
C ASP A 653 13.43 -14.52 12.25
N GLU A 654 12.73 -13.52 12.80
CA GLU A 654 11.27 -13.58 13.04
C GLU A 654 10.47 -13.74 11.73
N LEU A 655 10.87 -13.09 10.64
CA LEU A 655 10.27 -13.28 9.32
C LEU A 655 10.59 -14.65 8.69
N VAL A 656 11.81 -15.17 8.89
CA VAL A 656 12.18 -16.53 8.44
C VAL A 656 11.33 -17.58 9.14
N ASP A 657 11.10 -17.44 10.45
CA ASP A 657 10.34 -18.42 11.21
C ASP A 657 8.85 -18.41 10.84
N LEU A 658 8.27 -17.23 10.56
CA LEU A 658 6.93 -17.12 9.97
C LEU A 658 6.83 -17.84 8.61
N CYS A 659 7.76 -17.55 7.67
CA CYS A 659 7.72 -18.18 6.36
C CYS A 659 7.86 -19.71 6.45
N LYS A 660 8.75 -20.20 7.32
CA LYS A 660 8.90 -21.64 7.59
C LYS A 660 7.65 -22.27 8.17
N SER A 661 6.98 -21.65 9.14
CA SER A 661 5.78 -22.22 9.76
C SER A 661 4.63 -22.40 8.76
N HIS A 662 4.62 -21.61 7.68
CA HIS A 662 3.64 -21.69 6.59
C HIS A 662 4.12 -22.39 5.31
N ASN A 663 5.34 -22.94 5.29
CA ASN A 663 5.98 -23.55 4.09
C ASN A 663 6.03 -22.59 2.89
N ILE A 664 6.50 -21.36 3.15
CA ILE A 664 6.73 -20.29 2.18
C ILE A 664 8.24 -20.17 1.93
N ASP A 665 8.64 -20.23 0.66
CA ASP A 665 10.04 -20.08 0.24
C ASP A 665 10.47 -18.61 0.31
N ILE A 666 11.77 -18.34 0.48
CA ILE A 666 12.26 -16.99 0.79
C ILE A 666 13.41 -16.58 -0.13
N ARG A 667 13.36 -15.34 -0.65
CA ARG A 667 14.48 -14.64 -1.32
C ARG A 667 15.17 -13.69 -0.35
N GLY A 668 16.50 -13.79 -0.30
CA GLY A 668 17.34 -12.90 0.48
C GLY A 668 17.66 -11.62 -0.28
N HIS A 669 16.98 -10.53 0.08
CA HIS A 669 17.16 -9.21 -0.53
C HIS A 669 17.68 -8.19 0.50
N CYS A 670 18.90 -7.68 0.39
CA CYS A 670 20.00 -8.05 -0.50
C CYS A 670 21.31 -8.11 0.30
N ILE A 671 22.33 -8.77 -0.22
CA ILE A 671 23.63 -8.85 0.48
C ILE A 671 24.32 -7.47 0.43
N PHE A 672 24.37 -6.89 -0.76
CA PHE A 672 24.92 -5.56 -1.08
C PHE A 672 23.99 -4.76 -2.01
N TRP A 673 24.14 -3.43 -1.99
CA TRP A 673 23.44 -2.49 -2.88
C TRP A 673 24.42 -1.39 -3.32
N GLU A 674 24.59 -1.19 -4.64
CA GLU A 674 25.64 -0.32 -5.19
C GLU A 674 25.32 1.18 -5.14
N VAL A 675 24.04 1.56 -4.98
CA VAL A 675 23.61 2.96 -5.01
C VAL A 675 24.13 3.67 -3.76
N VAL A 676 25.03 4.63 -3.98
CA VAL A 676 25.90 5.20 -2.93
C VAL A 676 25.14 5.81 -1.75
N ASP A 677 23.91 6.31 -1.96
CA ASP A 677 23.08 6.92 -0.92
C ASP A 677 22.33 5.92 -0.03
N THR A 678 22.37 4.64 -0.40
CA THR A 678 21.84 3.51 0.39
C THR A 678 22.90 2.89 1.29
N VAL A 679 24.17 3.21 1.05
CA VAL A 679 25.33 2.70 1.79
C VAL A 679 25.52 3.52 3.08
N GLN A 680 25.69 2.85 4.21
CA GLN A 680 25.84 3.51 5.51
C GLN A 680 27.06 4.46 5.54
N GLN A 681 26.93 5.59 6.24
CA GLN A 681 28.00 6.60 6.35
C GLN A 681 29.32 6.00 6.85
N TRP A 682 29.27 5.06 7.80
CA TRP A 682 30.45 4.41 8.34
C TRP A 682 31.17 3.48 7.34
N ILE A 683 30.45 2.94 6.35
CA ILE A 683 31.01 2.20 5.21
C ILE A 683 31.62 3.17 4.19
N ARG A 684 30.90 4.26 3.85
CA ARG A 684 31.36 5.30 2.91
C ARG A 684 32.70 5.92 3.34
N SER A 685 32.97 5.99 4.65
CA SER A 685 34.21 6.54 5.23
C SER A 685 35.40 5.58 5.33
N LEU A 686 35.25 4.30 5.01
CA LEU A 686 36.34 3.32 5.16
C LEU A 686 37.48 3.53 4.15
N SER A 687 38.70 3.14 4.54
CA SER A 687 39.80 2.94 3.59
C SER A 687 39.50 1.75 2.67
N GLN A 688 40.20 1.63 1.54
CA GLN A 688 40.03 0.50 0.62
C GLN A 688 40.23 -0.87 1.32
N ASN A 689 41.23 -0.98 2.19
CA ASN A 689 41.53 -2.22 2.91
C ASN A 689 40.48 -2.54 3.99
N ASP A 690 40.02 -1.52 4.72
CA ASP A 690 38.97 -1.68 5.73
C ASP A 690 37.63 -2.03 5.08
N LEU A 691 37.32 -1.44 3.92
CA LEU A 691 36.12 -1.73 3.14
C LEU A 691 36.15 -3.16 2.57
N ALA A 692 37.29 -3.60 2.03
CA ALA A 692 37.46 -4.99 1.58
C ALA A 692 37.25 -5.98 2.73
N THR A 693 37.77 -5.66 3.92
CA THR A 693 37.58 -6.45 5.14
C THR A 693 36.10 -6.47 5.56
N ALA A 694 35.43 -5.31 5.57
CA ALA A 694 34.01 -5.21 5.92
C ALA A 694 33.11 -5.99 4.95
N VAL A 695 33.38 -5.92 3.64
CA VAL A 695 32.67 -6.70 2.60
C VAL A 695 32.85 -8.20 2.81
N GLN A 696 34.07 -8.67 3.12
CA GLN A 696 34.31 -10.09 3.39
C GLN A 696 33.66 -10.56 4.70
N SER A 697 33.71 -9.74 5.77
CA SER A 697 32.99 -10.02 7.02
C SER A 697 31.49 -10.13 6.77
N ARG A 698 30.90 -9.15 6.07
CA ARG A 698 29.47 -9.13 5.71
C ARG A 698 29.02 -10.38 4.96
N LEU A 699 29.77 -10.80 3.94
CA LEU A 699 29.53 -12.06 3.22
C LEU A 699 29.54 -13.24 4.19
N THR A 700 30.60 -13.36 4.99
CA THR A 700 30.84 -14.49 5.88
C THR A 700 29.75 -14.60 6.96
N ASP A 701 29.46 -13.51 7.66
CA ASP A 701 28.55 -13.48 8.80
C ASP A 701 27.10 -13.71 8.35
N LEU A 702 26.65 -13.02 7.29
CA LEU A 702 25.29 -13.14 6.79
C LEU A 702 25.02 -14.55 6.24
N LEU A 703 25.87 -15.02 5.32
CA LEU A 703 25.62 -16.28 4.62
C LEU A 703 25.87 -17.49 5.52
N THR A 704 26.77 -17.41 6.50
CA THR A 704 26.91 -18.47 7.51
C THR A 704 25.69 -18.54 8.43
N ARG A 705 25.12 -17.39 8.84
CA ARG A 705 23.89 -17.34 9.66
C ARG A 705 22.67 -17.91 8.94
N TYR A 706 22.57 -17.63 7.64
CA TYR A 706 21.37 -17.90 6.85
C TYR A 706 21.51 -19.02 5.81
N LYS A 707 22.59 -19.80 5.88
CA LYS A 707 22.87 -20.93 4.98
C LYS A 707 21.68 -21.87 4.83
N GLY A 708 21.21 -22.06 3.60
CA GLY A 708 20.07 -22.93 3.26
C GLY A 708 18.71 -22.46 3.80
N LYS A 709 18.58 -21.22 4.26
CA LYS A 709 17.28 -20.62 4.68
C LYS A 709 16.63 -19.77 3.60
N PHE A 710 17.40 -19.23 2.66
CA PHE A 710 16.92 -18.50 1.50
C PHE A 710 17.23 -19.30 0.24
N MET A 711 16.23 -19.45 -0.64
CA MET A 711 16.38 -20.19 -1.89
C MET A 711 17.16 -19.36 -2.92
N HIS A 712 16.98 -18.03 -2.89
CA HIS A 712 17.68 -17.09 -3.76
C HIS A 712 18.36 -15.99 -2.94
N TYR A 713 19.44 -15.40 -3.48
CA TYR A 713 19.99 -14.15 -2.98
C TYR A 713 20.17 -13.13 -4.10
N ASP A 714 19.70 -11.91 -3.86
CA ASP A 714 20.10 -10.73 -4.64
C ASP A 714 21.48 -10.31 -4.10
N VAL A 715 22.55 -10.66 -4.82
CA VAL A 715 23.93 -10.57 -4.29
C VAL A 715 24.38 -9.12 -4.21
N ASN A 716 24.18 -8.36 -5.29
CA ASN A 716 24.58 -6.97 -5.37
C ASN A 716 23.53 -6.24 -6.23
N ASN A 717 22.71 -5.44 -5.58
CA ASN A 717 21.54 -4.80 -6.17
C ASN A 717 21.92 -3.56 -6.99
N GLU A 718 21.24 -3.35 -8.12
CA GLU A 718 21.28 -2.12 -8.95
C GLU A 718 22.68 -1.78 -9.48
N MET A 719 23.35 -2.78 -10.07
CA MET A 719 24.70 -2.67 -10.62
C MET A 719 24.79 -1.85 -11.92
N LEU A 720 23.66 -1.60 -12.60
CA LEU A 720 23.56 -0.70 -13.75
C LEU A 720 23.46 0.78 -13.33
N HIS A 721 23.03 1.07 -12.09
CA HIS A 721 22.75 2.44 -11.61
C HIS A 721 23.73 2.93 -10.54
N GLY A 722 24.37 2.01 -9.81
CA GLY A 722 25.43 2.31 -8.84
C GLY A 722 26.75 1.60 -9.17
N SER A 723 27.84 2.08 -8.55
CA SER A 723 29.19 1.53 -8.71
C SER A 723 30.05 1.64 -7.44
N PHE A 724 29.46 1.92 -6.26
CA PHE A 724 30.20 2.25 -5.04
C PHE A 724 31.29 1.22 -4.67
N TYR A 725 30.96 -0.08 -4.67
CA TYR A 725 31.93 -1.11 -4.32
C TYR A 725 32.97 -1.27 -5.43
N GLN A 726 32.54 -1.24 -6.69
CA GLN A 726 33.41 -1.37 -7.86
C GLN A 726 34.47 -0.26 -7.92
N ASP A 727 34.08 0.99 -7.68
CA ASP A 727 34.98 2.14 -7.78
C ASP A 727 35.96 2.23 -6.60
N LYS A 728 35.58 1.67 -5.44
CA LYS A 728 36.42 1.62 -4.24
C LYS A 728 37.34 0.40 -4.17
N LEU A 729 36.86 -0.77 -4.61
CA LEU A 729 37.55 -2.06 -4.44
C LEU A 729 38.13 -2.64 -5.73
N GLY A 730 37.77 -2.09 -6.89
CA GLY A 730 38.22 -2.54 -8.21
C GLY A 730 37.16 -3.32 -8.99
N LYS A 731 37.33 -3.41 -10.31
CA LYS A 731 36.34 -3.97 -11.24
C LYS A 731 35.94 -5.43 -10.94
N ASP A 732 36.84 -6.21 -10.35
CA ASP A 732 36.63 -7.64 -10.09
C ASP A 732 35.85 -7.93 -8.79
N ILE A 733 35.51 -6.91 -7.99
CA ILE A 733 34.81 -7.09 -6.72
C ILE A 733 33.43 -7.73 -6.89
N ARG A 734 32.69 -7.35 -7.94
CA ARG A 734 31.35 -7.87 -8.22
C ARG A 734 31.40 -9.39 -8.44
N ALA A 735 32.31 -9.85 -9.30
CA ALA A 735 32.51 -11.27 -9.54
C ALA A 735 33.04 -12.01 -8.29
N LYS A 736 33.90 -11.37 -7.47
CA LYS A 736 34.34 -11.91 -6.17
C LYS A 736 33.17 -12.08 -5.18
N MET A 737 32.25 -11.12 -5.08
CA MET A 737 31.08 -11.22 -4.21
C MET A 737 30.22 -12.44 -4.55
N PHE A 738 29.90 -12.66 -5.84
CA PHE A 738 29.15 -13.84 -6.29
C PHE A 738 29.91 -15.16 -6.01
N LYS A 739 31.22 -15.21 -6.27
CA LYS A 739 32.04 -16.41 -5.97
C LYS A 739 32.05 -16.75 -4.48
N SER A 740 32.30 -15.75 -3.63
CA SER A 740 32.31 -15.91 -2.18
C SER A 740 30.94 -16.31 -1.65
N ALA A 741 29.86 -15.73 -2.21
CA ALA A 741 28.50 -16.06 -1.81
C ALA A 741 28.17 -17.54 -2.08
N ASN A 742 28.47 -18.03 -3.28
CA ASN A 742 28.27 -19.43 -3.66
C ASN A 742 29.17 -20.41 -2.87
N GLN A 743 30.35 -19.98 -2.41
CA GLN A 743 31.20 -20.80 -1.54
C GLN A 743 30.62 -20.94 -0.12
N LEU A 744 30.05 -19.84 0.41
CA LEU A 744 29.46 -19.81 1.74
C LEU A 744 28.10 -20.51 1.79
N ASP A 745 27.24 -20.26 0.81
CA ASP A 745 25.97 -20.98 0.62
C ASP A 745 25.79 -21.45 -0.84
N PRO A 746 26.25 -22.68 -1.17
CA PRO A 746 26.06 -23.26 -2.51
C PRO A 746 24.64 -23.80 -2.76
N SER A 747 23.72 -23.67 -1.80
CA SER A 747 22.33 -24.14 -1.97
C SER A 747 21.39 -23.08 -2.53
N ALA A 748 21.78 -21.81 -2.49
CA ALA A 748 20.97 -20.69 -2.98
C ALA A 748 21.35 -20.30 -4.41
N THR A 749 20.35 -20.03 -5.25
CA THR A 749 20.58 -19.46 -6.59
C THR A 749 20.93 -17.97 -6.44
N LEU A 750 22.04 -17.54 -7.05
CA LEU A 750 22.50 -16.16 -6.97
C LEU A 750 21.96 -15.32 -8.13
N PHE A 751 21.25 -14.24 -7.79
CA PHE A 751 20.62 -13.34 -8.72
C PHE A 751 21.41 -12.03 -8.87
N VAL A 752 21.49 -11.56 -10.11
CA VAL A 752 21.57 -10.11 -10.40
C VAL A 752 20.16 -9.52 -10.23
N ASN A 753 20.02 -8.28 -9.78
CA ASN A 753 18.72 -7.63 -9.62
C ASN A 753 18.81 -6.14 -9.99
N ASP A 754 17.94 -5.68 -10.89
CA ASP A 754 17.99 -4.32 -11.45
C ASP A 754 16.64 -3.84 -12.02
N TYR A 755 16.51 -2.54 -12.31
CA TYR A 755 15.23 -1.87 -12.63
C TYR A 755 15.23 -1.10 -13.96
N HIS A 756 14.04 -0.73 -14.45
CA HIS A 756 13.81 -0.14 -15.79
C HIS A 756 14.40 -0.96 -16.95
N VAL A 757 14.50 -2.28 -16.79
CA VAL A 757 15.03 -3.18 -17.84
C VAL A 757 13.95 -3.44 -18.90
N GLU A 758 12.68 -3.37 -18.49
CA GLU A 758 11.51 -3.91 -19.20
C GLU A 758 10.55 -2.85 -19.75
N ASP A 759 10.81 -1.57 -19.53
CA ASP A 759 9.89 -0.47 -19.86
C ASP A 759 10.36 0.45 -21.02
N GLY A 760 11.66 0.49 -21.32
CA GLY A 760 12.26 1.38 -22.34
C GLY A 760 12.39 2.84 -21.90
N CYS A 761 12.32 3.11 -20.60
CA CYS A 761 12.23 4.47 -20.04
C CYS A 761 13.50 4.99 -19.35
N ASP A 762 14.49 4.15 -19.02
CA ASP A 762 15.84 4.57 -18.60
C ASP A 762 16.84 4.30 -19.75
N THR A 763 17.94 5.05 -19.85
CA THR A 763 19.04 4.71 -20.77
C THR A 763 20.22 4.03 -20.09
N ARG A 764 20.33 4.12 -18.76
CA ARG A 764 21.31 3.37 -17.95
C ARG A 764 20.97 1.88 -17.91
N SER A 765 19.68 1.57 -17.94
CA SER A 765 19.15 0.22 -17.97
C SER A 765 18.55 -0.12 -19.32
N SER A 766 18.89 -1.28 -19.87
CA SER A 766 18.20 -1.89 -21.01
C SER A 766 18.48 -3.39 -21.01
N PRO A 767 17.69 -4.22 -21.72
CA PRO A 767 17.96 -5.65 -21.85
C PRO A 767 19.37 -5.92 -22.37
N GLU A 768 19.85 -5.12 -23.33
CA GLU A 768 21.19 -5.24 -23.91
C GLU A 768 22.29 -4.94 -22.87
N ARG A 769 22.20 -3.81 -22.14
CA ARG A 769 23.17 -3.48 -21.07
C ARG A 769 23.19 -4.53 -19.98
N TYR A 770 22.02 -5.06 -19.61
CA TYR A 770 21.94 -6.08 -18.58
C TYR A 770 22.54 -7.41 -19.05
N ILE A 771 22.31 -7.81 -20.30
CA ILE A 771 22.96 -8.96 -20.94
C ILE A 771 24.49 -8.78 -20.95
N GLU A 772 25.00 -7.64 -21.40
CA GLU A 772 26.44 -7.33 -21.39
C GLU A 772 27.03 -7.43 -19.98
N HIS A 773 26.33 -6.90 -18.97
CA HIS A 773 26.76 -6.94 -17.59
C HIS A 773 26.77 -8.37 -16.99
N ILE A 774 25.73 -9.18 -17.26
CA ILE A 774 25.66 -10.58 -16.83
C ILE A 774 26.78 -11.41 -17.49
N LEU A 775 27.03 -11.20 -18.78
CA LEU A 775 28.09 -11.90 -19.51
C LEU A 775 29.49 -11.54 -19.00
N ASP A 776 29.76 -10.28 -18.64
CA ASP A 776 31.02 -9.86 -18.01
C ASP A 776 31.22 -10.57 -16.64
N LEU A 777 30.19 -10.59 -15.79
CA LEU A 777 30.23 -11.32 -14.52
C LEU A 777 30.53 -12.82 -14.73
N GLN A 778 29.82 -13.47 -15.66
CA GLN A 778 30.03 -14.88 -16.00
C GLN A 778 31.42 -15.14 -16.58
N GLN A 779 31.93 -14.26 -17.45
CA GLN A 779 33.29 -14.35 -18.01
C GLN A 779 34.37 -14.23 -16.93
N GLN A 780 34.13 -13.39 -15.92
CA GLN A 780 34.98 -13.31 -14.73
C GLN A 780 34.79 -14.50 -13.77
N GLY A 781 33.89 -15.43 -14.06
CA GLY A 781 33.63 -16.66 -13.30
C GLY A 781 32.68 -16.48 -12.11
N ALA A 782 31.81 -15.47 -12.13
CA ALA A 782 30.72 -15.34 -11.18
C ALA A 782 29.64 -16.41 -11.44
N PRO A 783 29.23 -17.21 -10.45
CA PRO A 783 28.11 -18.13 -10.59
C PRO A 783 26.76 -17.39 -10.55
N VAL A 784 26.48 -16.60 -11.58
CA VAL A 784 25.16 -15.96 -11.78
C VAL A 784 24.17 -17.05 -12.20
N GLY A 785 23.19 -17.31 -11.35
CA GLY A 785 22.19 -18.38 -11.52
C GLY A 785 20.79 -17.91 -11.90
N GLY A 786 20.51 -16.61 -11.86
CA GLY A 786 19.20 -16.06 -12.23
C GLY A 786 19.22 -14.56 -12.52
N ILE A 787 18.17 -14.07 -13.18
CA ILE A 787 18.00 -12.67 -13.60
C ILE A 787 16.79 -12.07 -12.88
N GLY A 788 17.04 -11.10 -12.00
CA GLY A 788 16.02 -10.30 -11.33
C GLY A 788 15.71 -9.04 -12.13
N ILE A 789 14.43 -8.81 -12.39
CA ILE A 789 13.88 -7.58 -12.94
C ILE A 789 12.96 -7.03 -11.86
N GLN A 790 13.24 -5.84 -11.32
CA GLN A 790 12.43 -5.28 -10.24
C GLN A 790 10.95 -5.21 -10.65
N GLY A 791 10.59 -4.58 -11.77
CA GLY A 791 9.21 -4.54 -12.24
C GLY A 791 8.42 -3.30 -11.80
N HIS A 792 9.10 -2.24 -11.31
CA HIS A 792 8.48 -0.97 -10.93
C HIS A 792 8.04 -0.19 -12.18
N ILE A 793 6.76 -0.28 -12.56
CA ILE A 793 6.26 0.28 -13.83
C ILE A 793 4.96 1.07 -13.67
N ASP A 794 4.77 2.14 -14.47
CA ASP A 794 3.59 3.03 -14.40
C ASP A 794 2.57 2.84 -15.52
N SER A 795 3.01 2.41 -16.71
CA SER A 795 2.14 2.26 -17.88
C SER A 795 2.55 1.05 -18.71
N PRO A 796 2.44 -0.17 -18.17
CA PRO A 796 2.97 -1.36 -18.82
C PRO A 796 2.34 -1.62 -20.20
N VAL A 797 3.22 -1.92 -21.17
CA VAL A 797 2.86 -2.28 -22.55
C VAL A 797 3.43 -3.65 -22.85
N GLY A 798 2.52 -4.62 -23.00
CA GLY A 798 2.85 -6.04 -23.12
C GLY A 798 3.95 -6.39 -24.14
N PRO A 799 3.88 -5.90 -25.40
CA PRO A 799 4.94 -6.12 -26.39
C PRO A 799 6.34 -5.62 -25.99
N ILE A 800 6.46 -4.54 -25.20
CA ILE A 800 7.76 -4.01 -24.74
C ILE A 800 8.34 -4.91 -23.66
N VAL A 801 7.53 -5.23 -22.64
CA VAL A 801 7.90 -6.14 -21.55
C VAL A 801 8.27 -7.52 -22.11
N CYS A 802 7.48 -8.07 -23.03
CA CYS A 802 7.78 -9.32 -23.72
C CYS A 802 9.10 -9.25 -24.51
N SER A 803 9.38 -8.13 -25.18
CA SER A 803 10.65 -7.96 -25.91
C SER A 803 11.87 -7.97 -24.97
N ALA A 804 11.76 -7.37 -23.78
CA ALA A 804 12.80 -7.43 -22.76
C ALA A 804 13.00 -8.86 -22.23
N LEU A 805 11.91 -9.53 -21.85
CA LEU A 805 11.94 -10.92 -21.37
C LEU A 805 12.53 -11.88 -22.42
N ASP A 806 12.13 -11.76 -23.69
CA ASP A 806 12.61 -12.61 -24.78
C ASP A 806 14.09 -12.39 -25.09
N LYS A 807 14.60 -11.15 -24.96
CA LYS A 807 16.04 -10.84 -25.09
C LYS A 807 16.84 -11.46 -23.94
N LEU A 808 16.41 -11.25 -22.70
CA LEU A 808 17.09 -11.79 -21.50
C LEU A 808 17.07 -13.33 -21.49
N GLY A 809 15.97 -13.93 -21.94
CA GLY A 809 15.79 -15.39 -22.01
C GLY A 809 16.79 -16.10 -22.93
N ILE A 810 17.47 -15.38 -23.83
CA ILE A 810 18.57 -15.92 -24.67
C ILE A 810 19.74 -16.42 -23.80
N LEU A 811 19.93 -15.87 -22.60
CA LEU A 811 20.97 -16.30 -21.66
C LEU A 811 20.68 -17.70 -21.05
N GLY A 812 19.47 -18.22 -21.17
CA GLY A 812 19.08 -19.51 -20.58
C GLY A 812 19.04 -19.54 -19.05
N LEU A 813 19.12 -18.38 -18.40
CA LEU A 813 18.93 -18.20 -16.96
C LEU A 813 17.45 -17.97 -16.63
N PRO A 814 16.95 -18.44 -15.47
CA PRO A 814 15.59 -18.16 -15.01
C PRO A 814 15.41 -16.66 -14.71
N ILE A 815 14.38 -16.07 -15.28
CA ILE A 815 13.99 -14.68 -15.05
C ILE A 815 12.94 -14.63 -13.93
N TRP A 816 13.09 -13.67 -13.02
CA TRP A 816 12.10 -13.37 -11.99
C TRP A 816 11.74 -11.90 -12.03
N PHE A 817 10.43 -11.61 -11.95
CA PHE A 817 10.00 -10.33 -11.43
C PHE A 817 10.19 -10.36 -9.91
N THR A 818 11.00 -9.46 -9.37
CA THR A 818 11.49 -9.50 -7.98
C THR A 818 10.81 -8.49 -7.07
N GLU A 819 10.30 -7.39 -7.63
CA GLU A 819 9.76 -6.22 -6.90
C GLU A 819 8.56 -5.62 -7.68
N LEU A 820 7.72 -6.46 -8.29
CA LEU A 820 6.66 -6.01 -9.21
C LEU A 820 5.62 -5.15 -8.48
N ASP A 821 5.43 -3.93 -8.97
CA ASP A 821 4.28 -3.12 -8.63
C ASP A 821 3.87 -2.17 -9.77
N VAL A 822 2.63 -1.71 -9.71
CA VAL A 822 2.06 -0.73 -10.64
C VAL A 822 1.34 0.35 -9.86
N SER A 823 1.52 1.62 -10.23
CA SER A 823 0.90 2.75 -9.53
C SER A 823 -0.14 3.45 -10.40
N SER A 824 -1.34 3.61 -9.86
CA SER A 824 -2.32 4.60 -10.35
C SER A 824 -3.31 4.91 -9.24
N VAL A 825 -3.72 6.18 -9.14
CA VAL A 825 -4.75 6.64 -8.20
C VAL A 825 -6.09 5.94 -8.49
N ASN A 826 -6.40 5.68 -9.77
CA ASN A 826 -7.60 4.92 -10.13
C ASN A 826 -7.30 3.41 -10.04
N GLU A 827 -7.98 2.74 -9.10
CA GLU A 827 -7.77 1.31 -8.83
C GLU A 827 -8.11 0.37 -10.01
N HIS A 828 -9.00 0.76 -10.92
CA HIS A 828 -9.29 -0.04 -12.13
C HIS A 828 -8.14 0.07 -13.15
N VAL A 829 -7.55 1.27 -13.30
CA VAL A 829 -6.35 1.46 -14.14
C VAL A 829 -5.20 0.61 -13.58
N ARG A 830 -4.99 0.66 -12.26
CA ARG A 830 -4.04 -0.19 -11.55
C ARG A 830 -4.31 -1.68 -11.74
N ALA A 831 -5.58 -2.11 -11.69
CA ALA A 831 -5.97 -3.51 -11.91
C ALA A 831 -5.62 -3.99 -13.32
N ASP A 832 -5.92 -3.19 -14.35
CA ASP A 832 -5.62 -3.53 -15.74
C ASP A 832 -4.11 -3.54 -16.02
N ASP A 833 -3.35 -2.63 -15.41
CA ASP A 833 -1.89 -2.56 -15.53
C ASP A 833 -1.21 -3.75 -14.86
N LEU A 834 -1.67 -4.13 -13.67
CA LEU A 834 -1.21 -5.33 -12.97
C LEU A 834 -1.51 -6.59 -13.79
N GLU A 835 -2.69 -6.70 -14.40
CA GLU A 835 -3.02 -7.84 -15.26
C GLU A 835 -2.11 -7.93 -16.49
N VAL A 836 -1.66 -6.81 -17.08
CA VAL A 836 -0.64 -6.84 -18.15
C VAL A 836 0.63 -7.51 -17.64
N MET A 837 1.23 -7.00 -16.56
CA MET A 837 2.51 -7.52 -16.05
C MET A 837 2.42 -8.99 -15.62
N LEU A 838 1.38 -9.34 -14.86
CA LEU A 838 1.16 -10.71 -14.40
C LEU A 838 0.96 -11.69 -15.57
N ARG A 839 0.23 -11.30 -16.62
CA ARG A 839 0.00 -12.18 -17.79
C ARG A 839 1.23 -12.30 -18.67
N GLU A 840 1.99 -11.24 -18.90
CA GLU A 840 3.24 -11.32 -19.68
C GLU A 840 4.26 -12.23 -18.98
N GLY A 841 4.49 -12.03 -17.68
CA GLY A 841 5.38 -12.89 -16.90
C GLY A 841 4.90 -14.35 -16.84
N PHE A 842 3.63 -14.60 -16.52
CA PHE A 842 3.12 -15.97 -16.42
C PHE A 842 3.11 -16.69 -17.79
N ALA A 843 2.98 -15.97 -18.91
CA ALA A 843 2.96 -16.53 -20.26
C ALA A 843 4.34 -16.64 -20.93
N ASN A 844 5.40 -16.03 -20.39
CA ASN A 844 6.76 -16.14 -20.95
C ASN A 844 7.50 -17.39 -20.42
N PRO A 845 8.15 -18.21 -21.27
CA PRO A 845 8.76 -19.46 -20.83
C PRO A 845 10.04 -19.30 -20.01
N ALA A 846 10.75 -18.16 -20.13
CA ALA A 846 11.98 -17.89 -19.36
C ALA A 846 11.68 -17.35 -17.95
N VAL A 847 10.46 -16.90 -17.67
CA VAL A 847 10.07 -16.42 -16.35
C VAL A 847 9.71 -17.61 -15.46
N GLU A 848 10.35 -17.70 -14.29
CA GLU A 848 10.14 -18.78 -13.32
C GLU A 848 9.52 -18.32 -12.00
N GLY A 849 9.32 -17.01 -11.80
CA GLY A 849 8.57 -16.52 -10.65
C GLY A 849 8.24 -15.04 -10.70
N ILE A 850 7.24 -14.64 -9.90
CA ILE A 850 6.78 -13.26 -9.76
C ILE A 850 6.63 -12.92 -8.28
N MET A 851 7.31 -11.86 -7.85
CA MET A 851 7.21 -11.26 -6.54
C MET A 851 6.58 -9.88 -6.66
N MET A 852 5.60 -9.57 -5.82
CA MET A 852 5.05 -8.22 -5.72
C MET A 852 5.76 -7.41 -4.64
N TRP A 853 6.03 -6.11 -4.84
CA TRP A 853 6.72 -5.28 -3.83
C TRP A 853 5.79 -4.76 -2.72
N GLY A 854 5.13 -5.71 -2.06
CA GLY A 854 4.08 -5.49 -1.08
C GLY A 854 2.69 -5.67 -1.70
N PHE A 855 1.66 -5.51 -0.89
CA PHE A 855 0.26 -5.59 -1.33
C PHE A 855 -0.74 -4.78 -0.48
N TRP A 856 -0.31 -4.11 0.60
CA TRP A 856 -1.18 -3.47 1.58
C TRP A 856 -0.87 -1.97 1.69
N GLU A 857 -1.88 -1.12 1.66
CA GLU A 857 -1.73 0.34 1.73
C GLU A 857 -1.00 0.78 3.01
N LEU A 858 -0.21 1.84 2.94
CA LEU A 858 0.72 2.29 3.99
C LEU A 858 1.90 1.32 4.28
N PHE A 859 1.92 0.11 3.73
CA PHE A 859 3.07 -0.82 3.77
C PHE A 859 3.81 -0.95 2.42
N MET A 860 3.39 -0.19 1.40
CA MET A 860 4.06 -0.07 0.10
C MET A 860 5.15 1.01 0.14
N SER A 861 6.26 0.82 -0.58
CA SER A 861 7.22 1.91 -0.87
C SER A 861 6.64 2.93 -1.86
N ARG A 862 5.79 2.47 -2.79
CA ARG A 862 5.12 3.30 -3.80
C ARG A 862 3.66 3.54 -3.42
N GLN A 863 3.23 4.80 -3.45
CA GLN A 863 1.83 5.15 -3.22
C GLN A 863 0.93 4.57 -4.32
N ASN A 864 -0.33 4.29 -3.98
CA ASN A 864 -1.33 3.81 -4.91
C ASN A 864 -0.92 2.53 -5.67
N SER A 865 -0.15 1.62 -5.05
CA SER A 865 0.30 0.35 -5.64
C SER A 865 -0.25 -0.91 -4.94
N HIS A 866 -1.16 -0.75 -3.99
CA HIS A 866 -1.66 -1.80 -3.11
C HIS A 866 -2.85 -2.60 -3.71
N LEU A 867 -3.03 -3.84 -3.24
CA LEU A 867 -4.17 -4.73 -3.50
C LEU A 867 -5.25 -4.65 -2.39
N VAL A 868 -4.81 -4.29 -1.18
CA VAL A 868 -5.64 -4.19 0.02
C VAL A 868 -5.45 -2.80 0.59
N ASN A 869 -6.56 -2.11 0.85
CA ASN A 869 -6.57 -0.77 1.44
C ASN A 869 -6.15 -0.84 2.92
N ALA A 870 -5.83 0.30 3.54
CA ALA A 870 -5.14 0.34 4.83
C ALA A 870 -5.85 -0.45 5.94
N GLU A 871 -7.18 -0.46 5.90
CA GLU A 871 -8.09 -1.06 6.88
C GLU A 871 -8.62 -2.45 6.46
N GLY A 872 -8.01 -3.08 5.44
CA GLY A 872 -8.27 -4.49 5.07
C GLY A 872 -9.21 -4.73 3.89
N ASP A 873 -9.82 -3.69 3.32
CA ASP A 873 -10.71 -3.83 2.16
C ASP A 873 -9.92 -4.17 0.88
N VAL A 874 -10.28 -5.29 0.22
CA VAL A 874 -9.67 -5.69 -1.06
C VAL A 874 -10.19 -4.82 -2.20
N ASN A 875 -9.29 -4.08 -2.85
CA ASN A 875 -9.61 -3.15 -3.92
C ASN A 875 -9.68 -3.83 -5.30
N GLU A 876 -9.98 -3.08 -6.36
CA GLU A 876 -10.15 -3.63 -7.72
C GLU A 876 -8.90 -4.33 -8.26
N ALA A 877 -7.70 -3.85 -7.94
CA ALA A 877 -6.45 -4.52 -8.32
C ALA A 877 -6.28 -5.84 -7.54
N GLY A 878 -6.63 -5.85 -6.26
CA GLY A 878 -6.68 -7.07 -5.44
C GLY A 878 -7.69 -8.10 -5.97
N LYS A 879 -8.89 -7.66 -6.37
CA LYS A 879 -9.90 -8.53 -6.99
C LYS A 879 -9.37 -9.14 -8.29
N ARG A 880 -8.80 -8.33 -9.18
CA ARG A 880 -8.21 -8.82 -10.45
C ARG A 880 -7.08 -9.83 -10.22
N TYR A 881 -6.20 -9.58 -9.25
CA TYR A 881 -5.15 -10.54 -8.87
C TYR A 881 -5.74 -11.89 -8.40
N LEU A 882 -6.74 -11.87 -7.52
CA LEU A 882 -7.41 -13.08 -7.03
C LEU A 882 -8.16 -13.83 -8.14
N GLU A 883 -8.74 -13.12 -9.11
CA GLU A 883 -9.36 -13.69 -10.30
C GLU A 883 -8.33 -14.39 -11.20
N LEU A 884 -7.17 -13.78 -11.44
CA LEU A 884 -6.07 -14.39 -12.20
C LEU A 884 -5.54 -15.65 -11.52
N LYS A 885 -5.32 -15.62 -10.20
CA LYS A 885 -4.98 -16.81 -9.41
C LYS A 885 -6.00 -17.94 -9.58
N LYS A 886 -7.28 -17.62 -9.68
CA LYS A 886 -8.36 -18.59 -9.91
C LYS A 886 -8.41 -19.08 -11.36
N GLU A 887 -8.12 -18.23 -12.34
CA GLU A 887 -7.93 -18.59 -13.76
C GLU A 887 -6.76 -19.59 -13.93
N TRP A 888 -5.72 -19.43 -13.12
CA TRP A 888 -4.52 -20.28 -13.11
C TRP A 888 -4.61 -21.48 -12.17
N LEU A 889 -5.81 -21.99 -11.92
CA LEU A 889 -6.05 -23.29 -11.28
C LEU A 889 -6.86 -24.20 -12.21
N SER A 890 -6.34 -25.40 -12.45
CA SER A 890 -6.98 -26.38 -13.31
C SER A 890 -8.12 -27.12 -12.59
N GLN A 891 -9.22 -27.31 -13.32
CA GLN A 891 -10.35 -28.15 -12.91
C GLN A 891 -10.77 -28.97 -14.14
N ALA A 892 -11.05 -30.25 -13.93
CA ALA A 892 -11.52 -31.15 -14.97
C ALA A 892 -12.54 -32.14 -14.38
N HIS A 893 -13.44 -32.65 -15.20
CA HIS A 893 -14.37 -33.70 -14.80
C HIS A 893 -14.81 -34.50 -16.03
N GLY A 894 -15.29 -35.72 -15.80
CA GLY A 894 -15.75 -36.63 -16.84
C GLY A 894 -15.94 -38.02 -16.29
N HIS A 895 -15.81 -39.02 -17.17
CA HIS A 895 -15.94 -40.43 -16.79
C HIS A 895 -14.67 -41.19 -17.17
N ILE A 896 -14.39 -42.28 -16.47
CA ILE A 896 -13.34 -43.23 -16.84
C ILE A 896 -13.74 -43.92 -18.15
N ASP A 897 -12.82 -43.97 -19.11
CA ASP A 897 -13.01 -44.58 -20.43
C ASP A 897 -12.84 -46.12 -20.44
N GLU A 898 -12.96 -46.72 -21.63
CA GLU A 898 -12.83 -48.17 -21.85
C GLU A 898 -11.41 -48.70 -21.58
N GLN A 899 -10.40 -47.83 -21.55
CA GLN A 899 -9.02 -48.17 -21.27
C GLN A 899 -8.71 -48.07 -19.77
N GLY A 900 -9.65 -47.58 -18.96
CA GLY A 900 -9.43 -47.32 -17.53
C GLY A 900 -8.70 -46.00 -17.28
N GLU A 901 -8.82 -45.03 -18.20
CA GLU A 901 -8.10 -43.76 -18.16
C GLU A 901 -9.05 -42.55 -18.01
N PHE A 902 -8.49 -41.42 -17.55
CA PHE A 902 -9.11 -40.10 -17.65
C PHE A 902 -8.04 -39.06 -18.01
N ILE A 903 -8.22 -38.39 -19.15
CA ILE A 903 -7.23 -37.46 -19.72
C ILE A 903 -7.70 -36.01 -19.58
N PHE A 904 -6.84 -35.13 -19.08
CA PHE A 904 -7.08 -33.68 -19.04
C PHE A 904 -5.78 -32.89 -19.18
N ARG A 905 -5.86 -31.59 -19.48
CA ARG A 905 -4.69 -30.69 -19.53
C ARG A 905 -4.62 -29.82 -18.29
N GLY A 906 -3.53 -29.94 -17.52
CA GLY A 906 -3.39 -29.37 -16.18
C GLY A 906 -2.17 -28.48 -16.00
N PHE A 907 -2.28 -27.41 -15.20
CA PHE A 907 -1.13 -26.65 -14.70
C PHE A 907 -0.24 -27.50 -13.77
N GLN A 908 1.01 -27.10 -13.59
CA GLN A 908 1.89 -27.73 -12.61
C GLN A 908 1.41 -27.45 -11.18
N GLY A 909 1.43 -28.47 -10.31
CA GLY A 909 0.94 -28.32 -8.93
C GLY A 909 0.29 -29.56 -8.33
N THR A 910 -0.34 -29.37 -7.17
CA THR A 910 -1.02 -30.40 -6.38
C THR A 910 -2.50 -30.46 -6.73
N TYR A 911 -3.03 -31.67 -6.86
CA TYR A 911 -4.39 -31.96 -7.28
C TYR A 911 -5.07 -32.92 -6.32
N ASN A 912 -6.34 -32.69 -6.06
CA ASN A 912 -7.24 -33.70 -5.49
C ASN A 912 -8.13 -34.27 -6.60
N ILE A 913 -8.33 -35.57 -6.58
CA ILE A 913 -9.31 -36.29 -7.38
C ILE A 913 -10.39 -36.87 -6.46
N GLU A 914 -11.66 -36.61 -6.79
CA GLU A 914 -12.84 -37.26 -6.24
C GLU A 914 -13.36 -38.29 -7.26
N ILE A 915 -13.64 -39.51 -6.82
CA ILE A 915 -14.14 -40.61 -7.66
C ILE A 915 -15.43 -41.13 -7.06
N ALA A 916 -16.52 -41.11 -7.83
CA ALA A 916 -17.82 -41.59 -7.40
C ALA A 916 -17.99 -43.07 -7.78
N THR A 917 -17.67 -43.97 -6.85
CA THR A 917 -18.03 -45.40 -6.94
C THR A 917 -19.31 -45.66 -6.13
N ALA A 918 -20.14 -46.63 -6.53
CA ALA A 918 -21.23 -47.07 -5.67
C ALA A 918 -20.67 -48.09 -4.64
N PRO A 919 -20.74 -47.86 -3.30
CA PRO A 919 -21.41 -46.79 -2.58
C PRO A 919 -20.47 -45.74 -1.93
N LYS A 920 -19.21 -45.61 -2.36
CA LYS A 920 -18.19 -44.76 -1.72
C LYS A 920 -17.62 -43.68 -2.65
N LYS A 921 -17.47 -42.47 -2.13
CA LYS A 921 -16.58 -41.45 -2.71
C LYS A 921 -15.15 -41.72 -2.26
N LEU A 922 -14.23 -41.95 -3.19
CA LEU A 922 -12.80 -42.00 -2.92
C LEU A 922 -12.19 -40.62 -3.18
N VAL A 923 -11.25 -40.20 -2.32
CA VAL A 923 -10.44 -38.99 -2.54
C VAL A 923 -8.97 -39.38 -2.51
N LYS A 924 -8.20 -38.96 -3.52
CA LYS A 924 -6.74 -39.12 -3.58
C LYS A 924 -6.08 -37.79 -3.95
N THR A 925 -4.81 -37.64 -3.64
CA THR A 925 -4.00 -36.47 -3.98
C THR A 925 -2.82 -36.90 -4.86
N PHE A 926 -2.49 -36.11 -5.87
CA PHE A 926 -1.34 -36.31 -6.75
C PHE A 926 -0.68 -34.98 -7.13
N VAL A 927 0.50 -35.03 -7.75
CA VAL A 927 1.27 -33.86 -8.17
C VAL A 927 1.59 -33.95 -9.66
N VAL A 928 1.38 -32.86 -10.39
CA VAL A 928 1.79 -32.68 -11.78
C VAL A 928 3.07 -31.84 -11.80
N GLY A 929 4.20 -32.48 -12.12
CA GLY A 929 5.50 -31.82 -12.24
C GLY A 929 5.72 -31.16 -13.61
N GLN A 930 6.83 -30.42 -13.71
CA GLN A 930 7.29 -29.77 -14.95
C GLN A 930 7.57 -30.78 -16.08
N GLY A 931 7.39 -30.35 -17.33
CA GLY A 931 7.67 -31.13 -18.53
C GLY A 931 6.63 -30.91 -19.65
N GLU A 932 7.06 -31.07 -20.89
CA GLU A 932 6.21 -30.85 -22.09
C GLU A 932 5.41 -32.10 -22.51
N SER A 933 5.95 -33.30 -22.26
CA SER A 933 5.28 -34.56 -22.60
C SER A 933 4.07 -34.82 -21.70
N PRO A 934 3.11 -35.67 -22.11
CA PRO A 934 2.08 -36.18 -21.21
C PRO A 934 2.70 -36.80 -19.94
N VAL A 935 2.01 -36.71 -18.80
CA VAL A 935 2.36 -37.44 -17.57
C VAL A 935 1.31 -38.50 -17.28
N GLU A 936 1.76 -39.73 -17.04
CA GLU A 936 0.91 -40.81 -16.54
C GLU A 936 0.93 -40.81 -15.02
N VAL A 937 -0.25 -40.83 -14.39
CA VAL A 937 -0.40 -40.85 -12.93
C VAL A 937 -1.22 -42.09 -12.55
N PRO A 938 -0.60 -43.11 -11.93
CA PRO A 938 -1.34 -44.29 -11.48
C PRO A 938 -2.19 -43.95 -10.25
N ILE A 939 -3.48 -44.28 -10.32
CA ILE A 939 -4.45 -44.14 -9.24
C ILE A 939 -4.87 -45.55 -8.82
N ALA A 940 -4.28 -46.05 -7.73
CA ALA A 940 -4.72 -47.26 -7.05
C ALA A 940 -5.95 -46.95 -6.19
N LEU A 941 -7.05 -47.67 -6.42
CA LEU A 941 -8.36 -47.47 -5.80
C LEU A 941 -8.48 -48.21 -4.46
#